data_AF-A0A2T4X1S8-F1
#
_entry.id   AF-A0A2T4X1S8-F1
#
_cell.length_a   1.000
_cell.length_b   1.000
_cell.length_c   1.000
_cell.angle_alpha   90.00
_cell.angle_beta   90.00
_cell.angle_gamma   90.00
#
_symmetry.space_group_name_H-M   'P 1'
#
loop_
_entity.id
_entity.type
_entity.pdbx_description
1 polymer ?
#
loop_
_entity_poly.entity_id
_entity_poly.type
_entity_poly.pdbx_seq_one_letter_code
_entity_poly.pdbx_strand_id
1 'polypeptide(L)'
;MQFRFTPYEIPLKTPFNTAAGTVTVREGVLLELRFDATGIRHRAEAAPLPGFSRETIGHVLDRLHRDQEIITQFFRSPTKESAATFLQSYQALPSLAFALSALLWQIELHSLEAASGETVHPTEQIQINAVAGLLSPDALLHHLTQKYRQGFRVFKCKVGLHPQELADTLHTFVRIHRDVLFRLDANRSWPVDHLEAYSSLFSELPVQYIEEPAAIDRPEQLEKVLGRCKLPVALDESIQSPDQLERFARSDAARSVAAWIIKPTLFGDLYALRTLLDQYHLSERTVFTSSFETGVGRALIGWLAAHYGSANFAHGLDTGDLFSEELEKLPGGPLLRYSDCLNLIRPPDFRWQDRDLFFMSRTGIYTWTDLDMFSKTLLRWLAAEKIDLNRPMLLSAQGSDEMLLLMAACYRSRIAMLIIPPETPWNTMRERIATLPEPTRPQAGFIETEDREEALDHGVALDKDGVLGITSMLTRSDLHSFLSSSPDHPEWVPSVQVSHQNTLACIMFTSGSAGTPKAIPILRSQIESAAHAAAPFMKPDPGCMSHLMLPLYHIGGSSILFRSLIYETPILLQLAGSTQTESEGARRTPDLAETARILQHNPLIQITSMVPTQLMRLLRDHDLQVHPSMKTILLGGGPVNRDLMDLIGKKQGESGLEAEQEVVLPVRFSFGMTETAAM
;
A
#
# COMPACT_ATOMS: atom_id res chain seq x y z
N MET A 1 15.67 16.64 18.35
CA MET A 1 15.23 16.81 16.95
C MET A 1 16.45 16.74 16.06
N GLN A 2 16.40 15.91 15.03
CA GLN A 2 17.48 15.65 14.08
C GLN A 2 17.00 16.02 12.68
N PHE A 3 17.78 16.83 11.96
CA PHE A 3 17.55 17.11 10.54
C PHE A 3 18.60 16.34 9.74
N ARG A 4 18.12 15.57 8.75
CA ARG A 4 18.97 14.82 7.85
C ARG A 4 18.54 15.10 6.42
N PHE A 5 19.50 15.13 5.51
CA PHE A 5 19.22 15.09 4.09
C PHE A 5 20.01 13.94 3.45
N THR A 6 19.39 13.25 2.49
CA THR A 6 20.00 12.10 1.79
C THR A 6 19.84 12.31 0.28
N PRO A 7 20.93 12.57 -0.47
CA PRO A 7 20.85 12.67 -1.92
C PRO A 7 20.54 11.31 -2.52
N TYR A 8 19.88 11.31 -3.68
CA TYR A 8 19.56 10.12 -4.43
C TYR A 8 19.76 10.34 -5.94
N GLU A 9 19.97 9.23 -6.64
CA GLU A 9 19.99 9.14 -8.10
C GLU A 9 19.20 7.91 -8.53
N ILE A 10 18.19 8.08 -9.37
CA ILE A 10 17.30 6.98 -9.82
C ILE A 10 17.24 6.95 -11.34
N PRO A 11 17.57 5.83 -12.00
CA PRO A 11 17.47 5.74 -13.45
C PRO A 11 16.02 5.85 -13.95
N LEU A 12 15.84 6.54 -15.08
CA LEU A 12 14.58 6.54 -15.82
C LEU A 12 14.53 5.33 -16.75
N LYS A 13 13.36 4.69 -16.87
CA LYS A 13 13.15 3.58 -17.84
C LYS A 13 13.34 4.04 -19.28
N THR A 14 13.05 5.30 -19.56
CA THR A 14 13.23 5.90 -20.88
C THR A 14 13.83 7.29 -20.70
N PRO A 15 14.89 7.65 -21.47
CA PRO A 15 15.48 8.96 -21.40
C PRO A 15 14.46 10.07 -21.67
N PHE A 16 14.51 11.15 -20.88
CA PHE A 16 13.64 12.30 -21.01
C PHE A 16 14.39 13.49 -21.60
N ASN A 17 13.97 13.96 -22.77
CA ASN A 17 14.61 15.09 -23.44
C ASN A 17 14.08 16.42 -22.89
N THR A 18 15.00 17.30 -22.49
CA THR A 18 14.72 18.65 -21.98
C THR A 18 15.50 19.67 -22.81
N ALA A 19 15.17 20.96 -22.64
CA ALA A 19 15.95 22.05 -23.25
C ALA A 19 17.42 22.09 -22.74
N ALA A 20 17.69 21.53 -21.56
CA ALA A 20 19.03 21.44 -20.98
C ALA A 20 19.79 20.16 -21.38
N GLY A 21 19.17 19.29 -22.19
CA GLY A 21 19.74 18.00 -22.60
C GLY A 21 18.88 16.80 -22.21
N THR A 22 19.40 15.61 -22.49
CA THR A 22 18.74 14.34 -22.19
C THR A 22 18.99 13.94 -20.74
N VAL A 23 17.91 13.79 -19.97
CA VAL A 23 17.91 13.29 -18.60
C VAL A 23 17.70 11.78 -18.62
N THR A 24 18.70 11.02 -18.17
CA THR A 24 18.62 9.55 -18.05
C THR A 24 18.48 9.09 -16.59
N VAL A 25 18.86 9.95 -15.66
CA VAL A 25 18.82 9.73 -14.22
C VAL A 25 18.11 10.90 -13.57
N ARG A 26 17.25 10.59 -12.61
CA ARG A 26 16.61 11.58 -11.76
C ARG A 26 17.40 11.76 -10.48
N GLU A 27 17.87 12.99 -10.26
CA GLU A 27 18.63 13.37 -9.08
C GLU A 27 17.76 14.20 -8.14
N GLY A 28 17.92 14.03 -6.83
CA GLY A 28 17.22 14.83 -5.84
C GLY A 28 17.75 14.58 -4.43
N VAL A 29 17.09 15.17 -3.45
CA VAL A 29 17.46 15.00 -2.05
C VAL A 29 16.21 14.84 -1.19
N LEU A 30 16.20 13.78 -0.38
CA LEU A 30 15.19 13.56 0.64
C LEU A 30 15.58 14.34 1.89
N LEU A 31 14.67 15.15 2.41
CA LEU A 31 14.80 15.85 3.69
C LEU A 31 13.99 15.12 4.74
N GLU A 32 14.57 14.91 5.91
CA GLU A 32 13.90 14.26 7.04
C GLU A 32 14.12 15.07 8.33
N LEU A 33 13.03 15.38 9.03
CA LEU A 33 13.03 15.87 10.39
C LEU A 33 12.53 14.77 11.31
N ARG A 34 13.32 14.42 12.33
CA ARG A 34 12.95 13.48 13.38
C ARG A 34 12.85 14.19 14.72
N PHE A 35 11.73 14.04 15.41
CA PHE A 35 11.51 14.66 16.72
C PHE A 35 11.66 13.61 17.83
N ASP A 36 12.85 13.54 18.43
CA ASP A 36 13.22 12.53 19.44
C ASP A 36 12.21 12.40 20.60
N ALA A 37 11.59 13.51 21.02
CA ALA A 37 10.66 13.52 22.16
C ALA A 37 9.30 12.92 21.84
N THR A 38 8.85 13.02 20.58
CA THR A 38 7.50 12.66 20.16
C THR A 38 7.48 11.41 19.29
N GLY A 39 8.62 11.00 18.74
CA GLY A 39 8.59 9.92 17.78
C GLY A 39 7.93 10.35 16.45
N ILE A 40 8.09 11.59 16.00
CA ILE A 40 7.48 12.04 14.74
C ILE A 40 8.55 12.29 13.68
N ARG A 41 8.36 11.70 12.48
CA ARG A 41 9.13 12.05 11.28
C ARG A 41 8.29 12.87 10.31
N HIS A 42 8.93 13.85 9.73
CA HIS A 42 8.44 14.58 8.57
C HIS A 42 9.45 14.46 7.45
N ARG A 43 8.95 14.11 6.27
CA ARG A 43 9.73 13.95 5.05
C ARG A 43 9.25 14.92 4.00
N ALA A 44 10.19 15.41 3.22
CA ALA A 44 9.94 16.19 2.03
C ALA A 44 11.05 15.91 1.01
N GLU A 45 10.81 16.29 -0.24
CA GLU A 45 11.74 16.04 -1.33
C GLU A 45 12.04 17.35 -2.05
N ALA A 46 13.33 17.65 -2.21
CA ALA A 46 13.79 18.70 -3.11
C ALA A 46 14.42 18.03 -4.34
N ALA A 47 13.73 18.14 -5.48
CA ALA A 47 14.12 17.47 -6.71
C ALA A 47 14.07 18.47 -7.88
N PRO A 48 15.10 19.29 -8.11
CA PRO A 48 15.10 20.20 -9.25
C PRO A 48 15.15 19.41 -10.57
N LEU A 49 14.36 19.80 -11.57
CA LEU A 49 14.28 19.13 -12.88
C LEU A 49 15.10 19.90 -13.93
N PRO A 50 16.18 19.31 -14.50
CA PRO A 50 16.99 19.98 -15.51
C PRO A 50 16.16 20.51 -16.70
N GLY A 51 16.44 21.74 -17.13
CA GLY A 51 15.72 22.40 -18.24
C GLY A 51 14.37 23.01 -17.87
N PHE A 52 13.84 22.75 -16.68
CA PHE A 52 12.61 23.34 -16.15
C PHE A 52 12.86 24.16 -14.87
N SER A 53 13.63 23.60 -13.94
CA SER A 53 14.10 24.31 -12.75
C SER A 53 15.19 25.31 -13.09
N ARG A 54 15.22 26.44 -12.36
CA ARG A 54 16.28 27.46 -12.46
C ARG A 54 17.54 27.09 -11.68
N GLU A 55 17.45 26.06 -10.85
CA GLU A 55 18.51 25.54 -10.00
C GLU A 55 18.92 24.12 -10.44
N THR A 56 20.03 23.63 -9.90
CA THR A 56 20.52 22.26 -10.11
C THR A 56 20.56 21.54 -8.77
N ILE A 57 20.66 20.21 -8.80
CA ILE A 57 20.85 19.45 -7.55
C ILE A 57 22.13 19.86 -6.81
N GLY A 58 23.19 20.23 -7.54
CA GLY A 58 24.42 20.79 -6.96
C GLY A 58 24.17 22.06 -6.16
N HIS A 59 23.41 23.02 -6.70
CA HIS A 59 23.04 24.23 -5.96
C HIS A 59 22.24 23.93 -4.68
N VAL A 60 21.32 22.96 -4.74
CA VAL A 60 20.52 22.53 -3.57
C VAL A 60 21.40 21.87 -2.51
N LEU A 61 22.27 20.94 -2.91
CA LEU A 61 23.18 20.26 -2.00
C LEU A 61 24.19 21.22 -1.37
N ASP A 62 24.81 22.11 -2.14
CA ASP A 62 25.73 23.13 -1.63
C ASP A 62 25.05 24.01 -0.57
N ARG A 63 23.79 24.37 -0.80
CA ARG A 63 23.00 25.14 0.16
C ARG A 63 22.70 24.33 1.41
N LEU A 64 22.27 23.07 1.28
CA LEU A 64 21.97 22.20 2.42
C LEU A 64 23.19 21.95 3.30
N HIS A 65 24.36 21.68 2.72
CA HIS A 65 25.60 21.49 3.47
C HIS A 65 26.02 22.77 4.22
N ARG A 66 25.87 23.95 3.60
CA ARG A 66 26.20 25.24 4.22
C ARG A 66 25.26 25.59 5.37
N ASP A 67 23.97 25.37 5.18
CA ASP A 67 22.93 25.87 6.07
C ASP A 67 22.39 24.79 7.02
N GLN A 68 22.98 23.58 7.06
CA GLN A 68 22.47 22.46 7.85
C GLN A 68 22.19 22.83 9.32
N GLU A 69 23.12 23.54 9.97
CA GLU A 69 22.96 23.98 11.36
C GLU A 69 21.85 25.05 11.49
N ILE A 70 21.76 25.98 10.54
CA ILE A 70 20.72 27.03 10.51
C ILE A 70 19.34 26.39 10.36
N ILE A 71 19.19 25.44 9.44
CA ILE A 71 17.95 24.68 9.21
C ILE A 71 17.59 23.88 10.47
N THR A 72 18.56 23.18 11.06
CA THR A 72 18.37 22.41 12.29
C THR A 72 17.90 23.29 13.44
N GLN A 73 18.53 24.46 13.64
CA GLN A 73 18.16 25.41 14.69
C GLN A 73 16.76 25.99 14.47
N PHE A 74 16.40 26.33 13.23
CA PHE A 74 15.06 26.82 12.90
C PHE A 74 13.98 25.80 13.26
N PHE A 75 14.11 24.54 12.83
CA PHE A 75 13.08 23.51 13.07
C PHE A 75 12.99 23.03 14.54
N ARG A 76 13.95 23.37 15.40
CA ARG A 76 13.81 23.11 16.85
C ARG A 76 12.73 23.95 17.50
N SER A 77 12.48 25.16 17.00
CA SER A 77 11.48 26.07 17.57
C SER A 77 10.97 27.07 16.51
N PRO A 78 10.24 26.59 15.48
CA PRO A 78 9.68 27.48 14.48
C PRO A 78 8.54 28.32 15.08
N THR A 79 8.50 29.61 14.74
CA THR A 79 7.37 30.50 15.04
C THR A 79 6.80 31.03 13.73
N LYS A 80 5.55 31.51 13.74
CA LYS A 80 4.93 32.11 12.55
C LYS A 80 5.75 33.28 12.01
N GLU A 81 6.35 34.09 12.89
CA GLU A 81 7.17 35.25 12.53
C GLU A 81 8.53 34.84 11.94
N SER A 82 9.17 33.80 12.49
CA SER A 82 10.46 33.33 11.97
C SER A 82 10.33 32.56 10.66
N ALA A 83 9.19 31.89 10.42
CA ALA A 83 8.92 31.11 9.22
C ALA A 83 9.04 31.91 7.93
N ALA A 84 8.43 33.10 7.86
CA ALA A 84 8.46 33.94 6.66
C ALA A 84 9.89 34.36 6.29
N THR A 85 10.65 34.84 7.29
CA THR A 85 12.06 35.24 7.12
C THR A 85 12.94 34.04 6.72
N PHE A 86 12.70 32.89 7.33
CA PHE A 86 13.41 31.65 7.03
C PHE A 86 13.18 31.23 5.58
N LEU A 87 11.92 31.09 5.15
CA LEU A 87 11.57 30.65 3.79
C LEU A 87 12.04 31.65 2.72
N GLN A 88 12.00 32.95 3.02
CA GLN A 88 12.52 33.99 2.12
C GLN A 88 14.00 33.76 1.76
N SER A 89 14.79 33.23 2.70
CA SER A 89 16.22 32.95 2.49
C SER A 89 16.50 31.82 1.49
N TYR A 90 15.48 31.01 1.14
CA TYR A 90 15.59 29.87 0.22
C TYR A 90 14.82 30.05 -1.09
N GLN A 91 14.13 31.18 -1.32
CA GLN A 91 13.30 31.40 -2.52
C GLN A 91 14.07 31.32 -3.85
N ALA A 92 15.39 31.58 -3.84
CA ALA A 92 16.24 31.40 -5.01
C ALA A 92 16.40 29.94 -5.45
N LEU A 93 16.01 29.00 -4.57
CA LEU A 93 16.07 27.57 -4.76
C LEU A 93 14.67 26.93 -4.61
N PRO A 94 13.81 26.98 -5.65
CA PRO A 94 12.39 26.63 -5.51
C PRO A 94 12.12 25.23 -4.96
N SER A 95 12.79 24.20 -5.46
CA SER A 95 12.59 22.83 -4.98
C SER A 95 12.96 22.67 -3.51
N LEU A 96 13.99 23.38 -3.04
CA LEU A 96 14.36 23.42 -1.63
C LEU A 96 13.37 24.24 -0.79
N ALA A 97 12.92 25.39 -1.29
CA ALA A 97 11.89 26.20 -0.64
C ALA A 97 10.57 25.42 -0.50
N PHE A 98 10.18 24.65 -1.52
CA PHE A 98 9.05 23.74 -1.49
C PHE A 98 9.23 22.68 -0.40
N ALA A 99 10.36 21.98 -0.38
CA ALA A 99 10.59 20.93 0.61
C ALA A 99 10.62 21.46 2.05
N LEU A 100 11.26 22.61 2.30
CA LEU A 100 11.32 23.22 3.62
C LEU A 100 9.97 23.77 4.09
N SER A 101 9.22 24.44 3.20
CA SER A 101 7.86 24.93 3.52
C SER A 101 6.88 23.78 3.74
N ALA A 102 7.03 22.67 3.01
CA ALA A 102 6.28 21.44 3.24
C ALA A 102 6.53 20.85 4.63
N LEU A 103 7.79 20.75 5.06
CA LEU A 103 8.13 20.28 6.40
C LEU A 103 7.50 21.16 7.48
N LEU A 104 7.57 22.48 7.32
CA LEU A 104 6.96 23.43 8.26
C LEU A 104 5.44 23.27 8.32
N TRP A 105 4.78 23.18 7.18
CA TRP A 105 3.34 23.04 7.12
C TRP A 105 2.87 21.70 7.70
N GLN A 106 3.65 20.63 7.51
CA GLN A 106 3.39 19.36 8.18
C GLN A 106 3.44 19.50 9.72
N ILE A 107 4.39 20.24 10.29
CA ILE A 107 4.48 20.49 11.74
C ILE A 107 3.27 21.31 12.23
N GLU A 108 2.87 22.34 11.49
CA GLU A 108 1.70 23.17 11.83
C GLU A 108 0.41 22.35 11.86
N LEU A 109 0.16 21.56 10.81
CA LEU A 109 -1.04 20.73 10.75
C LEU A 109 -1.10 19.70 11.86
N HIS A 110 0.04 19.06 12.19
CA HIS A 110 0.09 18.14 13.33
C HIS A 110 -0.21 18.86 14.65
N SER A 111 0.36 20.06 14.85
CA SER A 111 0.10 20.85 16.05
C SER A 111 -1.38 21.23 16.18
N LEU A 112 -2.04 21.54 15.06
CA LEU A 112 -3.47 21.84 15.02
C LEU A 112 -4.34 20.61 15.32
N GLU A 113 -4.02 19.46 14.71
CA GLU A 113 -4.68 18.18 14.96
C GLU A 113 -4.59 17.79 16.46
N ALA A 114 -3.41 17.96 17.07
CA ALA A 114 -3.19 17.67 18.49
C ALA A 114 -3.91 18.64 19.45
N ALA A 115 -4.03 19.92 19.08
CA ALA A 115 -4.62 20.95 19.93
C ALA A 115 -6.15 20.99 19.88
N SER A 116 -6.74 20.75 18.71
CA SER A 116 -8.19 20.87 18.49
C SER A 116 -8.95 19.56 18.64
N GLY A 117 -8.29 18.41 18.47
CA GLY A 117 -8.96 17.11 18.36
C GLY A 117 -9.77 16.94 17.07
N GLU A 118 -9.85 17.98 16.23
CA GLU A 118 -10.46 17.96 14.91
C GLU A 118 -9.37 17.69 13.88
N THR A 119 -9.59 16.70 13.01
CA THR A 119 -8.80 16.56 11.79
C THR A 119 -9.22 17.66 10.83
N VAL A 120 -8.26 18.44 10.32
CA VAL A 120 -8.48 19.20 9.08
C VAL A 120 -9.02 18.20 8.07
N HIS A 121 -10.13 18.50 7.39
CA HIS A 121 -10.82 17.56 6.49
C HIS A 121 -10.27 17.70 5.07
N PRO A 122 -9.20 16.99 4.68
CA PRO A 122 -8.79 16.93 3.29
C PRO A 122 -9.83 16.16 2.47
N THR A 123 -9.71 16.26 1.15
CA THR A 123 -10.35 15.29 0.27
C THR A 123 -9.73 13.91 0.51
N GLU A 124 -10.50 12.98 1.09
CA GLU A 124 -10.06 11.62 1.42
C GLU A 124 -9.42 10.88 0.24
N GLN A 125 -9.96 11.09 -0.97
CA GLN A 125 -9.47 10.48 -2.20
C GLN A 125 -9.43 11.50 -3.33
N ILE A 126 -8.27 11.67 -3.94
CA ILE A 126 -8.10 12.51 -5.12
C ILE A 126 -8.04 11.65 -6.38
N GLN A 127 -8.58 12.16 -7.48
CA GLN A 127 -8.49 11.52 -8.78
C GLN A 127 -7.12 11.77 -9.40
N ILE A 128 -6.58 10.79 -10.14
CA ILE A 128 -5.30 10.90 -10.85
C ILE A 128 -5.54 10.75 -12.35
N ASN A 129 -4.93 11.60 -13.18
CA ASN A 129 -4.99 11.45 -14.62
C ASN A 129 -3.86 10.53 -15.12
N ALA A 130 -4.16 9.71 -16.12
CA ALA A 130 -3.12 9.02 -16.87
C ALA A 130 -2.39 10.01 -17.79
N VAL A 131 -1.11 9.77 -18.05
CA VAL A 131 -0.32 10.56 -19.02
C VAL A 131 -0.04 9.72 -20.26
N ALA A 132 -0.26 10.29 -21.43
CA ALA A 132 0.14 9.76 -22.72
C ALA A 132 1.14 10.73 -23.36
N GLY A 133 2.36 10.26 -23.57
CA GLY A 133 3.40 11.01 -24.29
C GLY A 133 3.08 11.18 -25.77
N LEU A 134 4.05 11.69 -26.54
CA LEU A 134 3.96 11.70 -28.00
C LEU A 134 4.15 10.27 -28.49
N LEU A 135 3.06 9.65 -28.94
CA LEU A 135 2.99 8.26 -29.40
C LEU A 135 2.41 8.22 -30.82
N SER A 136 2.73 7.18 -31.58
CA SER A 136 2.00 6.89 -32.83
C SER A 136 0.53 6.53 -32.53
N PRO A 137 -0.40 6.67 -33.49
CA PRO A 137 -1.82 6.35 -33.29
C PRO A 137 -2.08 5.00 -32.65
N ASP A 138 -1.44 3.95 -33.15
CA ASP A 138 -1.63 2.58 -32.65
C ASP A 138 -1.11 2.43 -31.21
N ALA A 139 0.07 2.99 -30.94
CA ALA A 139 0.65 2.97 -29.59
C ALA A 139 -0.20 3.79 -28.61
N LEU A 140 -0.75 4.92 -29.06
CA LEU A 140 -1.64 5.75 -28.27
C LEU A 140 -2.94 5.02 -27.94
N LEU A 141 -3.62 4.42 -28.92
CA LEU A 141 -4.84 3.64 -28.67
C LEU A 141 -4.57 2.48 -27.71
N HIS A 142 -3.46 1.77 -27.88
CA HIS A 142 -3.06 0.70 -26.98
C HIS A 142 -2.87 1.21 -25.55
N HIS A 143 -2.11 2.29 -25.39
CA HIS A 143 -1.84 2.91 -24.08
C HIS A 143 -3.10 3.41 -23.39
N LEU A 144 -3.96 4.15 -24.10
CA LEU A 144 -5.24 4.64 -23.59
C LEU A 144 -6.15 3.47 -23.17
N THR A 145 -6.22 2.41 -23.97
CA THR A 145 -7.01 1.20 -23.65
C THR A 145 -6.48 0.50 -22.39
N GLN A 146 -5.17 0.38 -22.24
CA GLN A 146 -4.54 -0.22 -21.06
C GLN A 146 -4.86 0.60 -19.80
N LYS A 147 -4.64 1.91 -19.84
CA LYS A 147 -4.91 2.81 -18.70
C LYS A 147 -6.41 2.86 -18.38
N TYR A 148 -7.29 2.82 -19.38
CA TYR A 148 -8.74 2.71 -19.17
C TYR A 148 -9.14 1.44 -18.40
N ARG A 149 -8.53 0.28 -18.75
CA ARG A 149 -8.73 -1.00 -18.05
C ARG A 149 -8.21 -0.97 -16.61
N GLN A 150 -7.21 -0.14 -16.32
CA GLN A 150 -6.72 0.12 -14.96
C GLN A 150 -7.64 1.07 -14.16
N GLY A 151 -8.71 1.57 -14.75
CA GLY A 151 -9.71 2.42 -14.09
C GLY A 151 -9.53 3.92 -14.32
N PHE A 152 -8.52 4.36 -15.09
CA PHE A 152 -8.37 5.77 -15.44
C PHE A 152 -9.52 6.24 -16.32
N ARG A 153 -9.96 7.48 -16.09
CA ARG A 153 -11.03 8.16 -16.84
C ARG A 153 -10.62 9.51 -17.40
N VAL A 154 -9.53 10.10 -16.89
CA VAL A 154 -8.95 11.34 -17.39
C VAL A 154 -7.59 11.05 -17.99
N PHE A 155 -7.38 11.45 -19.24
CA PHE A 155 -6.15 11.21 -19.99
C PHE A 155 -5.53 12.53 -20.46
N LYS A 156 -4.29 12.79 -20.03
CA LYS A 156 -3.49 13.91 -20.51
C LYS A 156 -2.68 13.46 -21.73
N CYS A 157 -2.98 14.01 -22.90
CA CYS A 157 -2.36 13.67 -24.18
C CYS A 157 -1.49 14.82 -24.66
N LYS A 158 -0.21 14.53 -24.91
CA LYS A 158 0.68 15.51 -25.56
C LYS A 158 0.27 15.74 -27.01
N VAL A 159 0.26 16.99 -27.45
CA VAL A 159 -0.09 17.38 -28.82
C VAL A 159 1.02 18.24 -29.43
N GLY A 160 1.46 17.85 -30.63
CA GLY A 160 2.49 18.58 -31.39
C GLY A 160 1.90 19.57 -32.40
N LEU A 161 2.72 19.96 -33.39
CA LEU A 161 2.34 20.88 -34.47
C LEU A 161 1.42 20.27 -35.55
N HIS A 162 1.18 18.96 -35.48
CA HIS A 162 0.30 18.21 -36.38
C HIS A 162 -0.84 17.54 -35.61
N PRO A 163 -1.81 18.31 -35.08
CA PRO A 163 -2.83 17.81 -34.16
C PRO A 163 -3.88 16.86 -34.76
N GLN A 164 -4.03 16.81 -36.09
CA GLN A 164 -5.06 16.03 -36.77
C GLN A 164 -5.00 14.54 -36.41
N GLU A 165 -3.81 13.95 -36.45
CA GLU A 165 -3.61 12.53 -36.18
C GLU A 165 -3.99 12.16 -34.74
N LEU A 166 -3.70 13.04 -33.79
CA LEU A 166 -4.17 12.89 -32.40
C LEU A 166 -5.69 12.97 -32.34
N ALA A 167 -6.32 13.99 -32.94
CA ALA A 167 -7.77 14.15 -32.92
C ALA A 167 -8.49 12.91 -33.49
N ASP A 168 -8.05 12.39 -34.63
CA ASP A 168 -8.61 11.19 -35.27
C ASP A 168 -8.47 9.95 -34.37
N THR A 169 -7.34 9.83 -33.69
CA THR A 169 -7.08 8.74 -32.73
C THR A 169 -8.01 8.83 -31.52
N LEU A 170 -8.18 10.02 -30.95
CA LEU A 170 -9.09 10.24 -29.83
C LEU A 170 -10.55 10.01 -30.23
N HIS A 171 -10.96 10.40 -31.44
CA HIS A 171 -12.28 10.07 -31.99
C HIS A 171 -12.52 8.57 -32.09
N THR A 172 -11.51 7.82 -32.51
CA THR A 172 -11.57 6.35 -32.55
C THR A 172 -11.75 5.78 -31.15
N PHE A 173 -11.01 6.29 -30.17
CA PHE A 173 -11.10 5.84 -28.78
C PHE A 173 -12.49 6.09 -28.17
N VAL A 174 -13.07 7.28 -28.35
CA VAL A 174 -14.37 7.64 -27.72
C VAL A 174 -15.57 6.96 -28.38
N ARG A 175 -15.43 6.42 -29.59
CA ARG A 175 -16.47 5.56 -30.19
C ARG A 175 -16.69 4.29 -29.36
N ILE A 176 -15.65 3.83 -28.66
CA ILE A 176 -15.66 2.62 -27.84
C ILE A 176 -15.85 2.97 -26.35
N HIS A 177 -15.19 4.02 -25.86
CA HIS A 177 -15.16 4.40 -24.44
C HIS A 177 -15.80 5.78 -24.24
N ARG A 178 -17.02 5.81 -23.68
CA ARG A 178 -17.84 7.04 -23.61
C ARG A 178 -17.69 7.84 -22.31
N ASP A 179 -17.15 7.24 -21.27
CA ASP A 179 -17.01 7.81 -19.92
C ASP A 179 -15.61 8.40 -19.69
N VAL A 180 -15.06 9.14 -20.64
CA VAL A 180 -13.68 9.65 -20.56
C VAL A 180 -13.58 11.16 -20.79
N LEU A 181 -12.56 11.77 -20.19
CA LEU A 181 -12.19 13.16 -20.41
C LEU A 181 -10.74 13.25 -20.90
N PHE A 182 -10.49 14.16 -21.83
CA PHE A 182 -9.14 14.46 -22.32
C PHE A 182 -8.64 15.80 -21.82
N ARG A 183 -7.33 15.87 -21.60
CA ARG A 183 -6.58 17.11 -21.46
C ARG A 183 -5.51 17.11 -22.53
N LEU A 184 -5.43 18.18 -23.31
CA LEU A 184 -4.42 18.31 -24.35
C LEU A 184 -3.27 19.14 -23.80
N ASP A 185 -2.03 18.73 -24.01
CA ASP A 185 -0.85 19.47 -23.57
C ASP A 185 0.02 19.80 -24.78
N ALA A 186 0.06 21.09 -25.14
CA ALA A 186 0.82 21.55 -26.30
C ALA A 186 2.23 22.02 -25.95
N ASN A 187 2.58 22.15 -24.66
CA ASN A 187 3.86 22.69 -24.18
C ASN A 187 4.31 23.95 -24.96
N ARG A 188 3.41 24.92 -25.13
CA ARG A 188 3.61 26.21 -25.82
C ARG A 188 3.89 26.13 -27.33
N SER A 189 3.67 24.98 -27.95
CA SER A 189 4.15 24.74 -29.32
C SER A 189 3.32 25.41 -30.41
N TRP A 190 2.04 25.73 -30.21
CA TRP A 190 1.20 26.21 -31.31
C TRP A 190 1.40 27.69 -31.63
N PRO A 191 1.51 28.07 -32.91
CA PRO A 191 1.42 29.46 -33.33
C PRO A 191 0.06 30.07 -33.00
N VAL A 192 0.05 31.31 -32.51
CA VAL A 192 -1.19 32.02 -32.10
C VAL A 192 -2.18 32.16 -33.27
N ASP A 193 -1.71 32.27 -34.51
CA ASP A 193 -2.54 32.35 -35.72
C ASP A 193 -3.19 31.02 -36.10
N HIS A 194 -2.66 29.89 -35.62
CA HIS A 194 -3.20 28.55 -35.91
C HIS A 194 -4.12 28.02 -34.80
N LEU A 195 -4.22 28.71 -33.66
CA LEU A 195 -4.99 28.25 -32.49
C LEU A 195 -6.43 27.88 -32.83
N GLU A 196 -7.12 28.72 -33.60
CA GLU A 196 -8.51 28.48 -33.98
C GLU A 196 -8.64 27.19 -34.80
N ALA A 197 -7.83 27.04 -35.85
CA ALA A 197 -7.85 25.86 -36.70
C ALA A 197 -7.49 24.58 -35.92
N TYR A 198 -6.42 24.61 -35.11
CA TYR A 198 -5.93 23.44 -34.39
C TYR A 198 -6.87 23.02 -33.26
N SER A 199 -7.39 23.96 -32.48
CA SER A 199 -8.32 23.66 -31.39
C SER A 199 -9.69 23.18 -31.88
N SER A 200 -10.13 23.63 -33.07
CA SER A 200 -11.39 23.19 -33.68
C SER A 200 -11.43 21.69 -34.00
N LEU A 201 -10.27 21.06 -34.21
CA LEU A 201 -10.17 19.62 -34.47
C LEU A 201 -10.67 18.76 -33.29
N PHE A 202 -10.73 19.33 -32.09
CA PHE A 202 -11.10 18.61 -30.89
C PHE A 202 -12.46 19.05 -30.32
N SER A 203 -13.20 19.93 -31.00
CA SER A 203 -14.44 20.52 -30.44
C SER A 203 -15.57 19.50 -30.22
N GLU A 204 -15.57 18.37 -30.93
CA GLU A 204 -16.54 17.28 -30.73
C GLU A 204 -16.06 16.22 -29.72
N LEU A 205 -14.84 16.34 -29.20
CA LEU A 205 -14.26 15.43 -28.21
C LEU A 205 -14.54 15.92 -26.79
N PRO A 206 -14.59 15.02 -25.78
CA PRO A 206 -14.78 15.39 -24.38
C PRO A 206 -13.48 15.97 -23.78
N VAL A 207 -13.04 17.13 -24.28
CA VAL A 207 -11.84 17.82 -23.81
C VAL A 207 -12.18 18.75 -22.64
N GLN A 208 -11.55 18.52 -21.49
CA GLN A 208 -11.69 19.35 -20.29
C GLN A 208 -10.98 20.70 -20.47
N TYR A 209 -9.76 20.69 -21.01
CA TYR A 209 -8.99 21.88 -21.40
C TYR A 209 -7.79 21.52 -22.27
N ILE A 210 -7.21 22.54 -22.90
CA ILE A 210 -5.86 22.52 -23.48
C ILE A 210 -4.91 23.33 -22.60
N GLU A 211 -3.79 22.73 -22.23
CA GLU A 211 -2.73 23.26 -21.40
C GLU A 211 -1.68 23.94 -22.29
N GLU A 212 -1.42 25.22 -21.99
CA GLU A 212 -0.38 26.04 -22.63
C GLU A 212 -0.31 25.86 -24.15
N PRO A 213 -1.41 26.18 -24.88
CA PRO A 213 -1.47 25.97 -26.32
C PRO A 213 -0.37 26.74 -27.07
N ALA A 214 -0.03 27.95 -26.60
CA ALA A 214 0.98 28.83 -27.18
C ALA A 214 1.83 29.45 -26.07
N ALA A 215 2.92 30.15 -26.43
CA ALA A 215 3.71 30.91 -25.46
C ALA A 215 2.92 32.11 -24.88
N ILE A 216 2.68 32.09 -23.57
CA ILE A 216 1.88 33.09 -22.84
C ILE A 216 2.73 33.70 -21.71
N ASP A 217 3.56 34.71 -21.99
CA ASP A 217 4.42 35.33 -20.97
C ASP A 217 3.75 36.48 -20.22
N ARG A 218 2.65 37.02 -20.77
CA ARG A 218 1.92 38.17 -20.22
C ARG A 218 0.40 38.05 -20.38
N PRO A 219 -0.41 38.69 -19.51
CA PRO A 219 -1.88 38.65 -19.60
C PRO A 219 -2.45 39.06 -20.96
N GLU A 220 -1.85 40.01 -21.68
CA GLU A 220 -2.35 40.45 -22.99
C GLU A 220 -2.21 39.36 -24.06
N GLN A 221 -1.24 38.45 -23.90
CA GLN A 221 -1.12 37.27 -24.77
C GLN A 221 -2.18 36.23 -24.40
N LEU A 222 -2.48 36.05 -23.11
CA LEU A 222 -3.54 35.16 -22.65
C LEU A 222 -4.90 35.58 -23.24
N GLU A 223 -5.22 36.87 -23.25
CA GLU A 223 -6.46 37.37 -23.87
C GLU A 223 -6.55 37.01 -25.36
N LYS A 224 -5.44 37.14 -26.10
CA LYS A 224 -5.39 36.74 -27.51
C LYS A 224 -5.58 35.24 -27.71
N VAL A 225 -4.96 34.43 -26.84
CA VAL A 225 -5.12 32.97 -26.86
C VAL A 225 -6.57 32.58 -26.57
N LEU A 226 -7.16 33.12 -25.50
CA LEU A 226 -8.55 32.87 -25.11
C LEU A 226 -9.54 33.31 -26.19
N GLY A 227 -9.27 34.41 -26.90
CA GLY A 227 -10.11 34.89 -27.99
C GLY A 227 -10.09 34.01 -29.26
N ARG A 228 -9.07 33.17 -29.43
CA ARG A 228 -8.87 32.34 -30.64
C ARG A 228 -9.05 30.84 -30.39
N CYS A 229 -8.72 30.36 -29.20
CA CYS A 229 -8.82 28.94 -28.86
C CYS A 229 -10.30 28.55 -28.68
N LYS A 230 -10.74 27.48 -29.35
CA LYS A 230 -12.10 26.93 -29.22
C LYS A 230 -12.26 25.98 -28.02
N LEU A 231 -11.17 25.69 -27.32
CA LEU A 231 -11.14 24.83 -26.15
C LEU A 231 -10.89 25.66 -24.89
N PRO A 232 -11.37 25.22 -23.71
CA PRO A 232 -10.98 25.84 -22.45
C PRO A 232 -9.46 25.80 -22.27
N VAL A 233 -8.85 26.90 -21.81
CA VAL A 233 -7.38 27.03 -21.71
C VAL A 233 -6.92 26.88 -20.26
N ALA A 234 -5.90 26.07 -20.04
CA ALA A 234 -5.17 25.95 -18.78
C ALA A 234 -3.75 26.52 -18.89
N LEU A 235 -3.23 27.02 -17.77
CA LEU A 235 -1.87 27.58 -17.66
C LEU A 235 -0.98 26.63 -16.86
N ASP A 236 0.22 26.37 -17.37
CA ASP A 236 1.28 25.55 -16.75
C ASP A 236 2.57 26.36 -16.73
N GLU A 237 3.39 26.35 -17.79
CA GLU A 237 4.71 26.97 -17.76
C GLU A 237 4.66 28.49 -17.49
N SER A 238 3.51 29.15 -17.70
CA SER A 238 3.33 30.58 -17.50
C SER A 238 3.11 30.99 -16.05
N ILE A 239 2.90 30.04 -15.13
CA ILE A 239 2.54 30.31 -13.72
C ILE A 239 3.43 29.59 -12.71
N GLN A 240 4.65 29.18 -13.10
CA GLN A 240 5.55 28.39 -12.24
C GLN A 240 6.33 29.19 -11.19
N SER A 241 5.91 30.41 -10.84
CA SER A 241 6.45 31.16 -9.72
C SER A 241 5.38 32.08 -9.09
N PRO A 242 5.53 32.52 -7.83
CA PRO A 242 4.57 33.41 -7.17
C PRO A 242 4.24 34.67 -7.99
N ASP A 243 5.26 35.39 -8.47
CA ASP A 243 5.10 36.60 -9.30
C ASP A 243 4.43 36.34 -10.65
N GLN A 244 4.54 35.12 -11.17
CA GLN A 244 3.91 34.73 -12.43
C GLN A 244 2.43 34.43 -12.18
N LEU A 245 2.13 33.56 -11.22
CA LEU A 245 0.76 33.24 -10.83
C LEU A 245 -0.02 34.49 -10.46
N GLU A 246 0.53 35.34 -9.59
CA GLU A 246 -0.14 36.57 -9.14
C GLU A 246 -0.47 37.51 -10.31
N ARG A 247 0.47 37.68 -11.24
CA ARG A 247 0.28 38.55 -12.41
C ARG A 247 -0.89 38.08 -13.28
N PHE A 248 -1.02 36.78 -13.50
CA PHE A 248 -2.14 36.23 -14.26
C PHE A 248 -3.44 36.26 -13.44
N ALA A 249 -3.39 35.93 -12.16
CA ALA A 249 -4.55 35.91 -11.26
C ALA A 249 -5.19 37.31 -11.08
N ARG A 250 -4.38 38.38 -11.12
CA ARG A 250 -4.86 39.78 -11.09
C ARG A 250 -5.53 40.26 -12.38
N SER A 251 -5.35 39.55 -13.50
CA SER A 251 -5.84 39.99 -14.79
C SER A 251 -7.34 39.67 -14.99
N ASP A 252 -8.02 40.45 -15.82
CA ASP A 252 -9.43 40.21 -16.18
C ASP A 252 -9.63 38.85 -16.89
N ALA A 253 -8.57 38.32 -17.51
CA ALA A 253 -8.56 37.02 -18.16
C ALA A 253 -8.57 35.84 -17.17
N ALA A 254 -8.22 36.03 -15.89
CA ALA A 254 -8.11 34.96 -14.89
C ALA A 254 -9.41 34.16 -14.72
N ARG A 255 -10.57 34.81 -14.84
CA ARG A 255 -11.88 34.15 -14.75
C ARG A 255 -12.16 33.19 -15.91
N SER A 256 -11.49 33.38 -17.04
CA SER A 256 -11.65 32.57 -18.26
C SER A 256 -10.62 31.44 -18.35
N VAL A 257 -9.66 31.38 -17.42
CA VAL A 257 -8.73 30.25 -17.30
C VAL A 257 -9.47 29.05 -16.71
N ALA A 258 -9.42 27.93 -17.41
CA ALA A 258 -10.12 26.69 -17.05
C ALA A 258 -9.41 25.94 -15.91
N ALA A 259 -8.08 25.92 -15.93
CA ALA A 259 -7.29 25.30 -14.87
C ALA A 259 -5.92 25.99 -14.67
N TRP A 260 -5.44 25.96 -13.44
CA TRP A 260 -4.13 26.44 -13.01
C TRP A 260 -3.27 25.23 -12.65
N ILE A 261 -2.30 24.89 -13.51
CA ILE A 261 -1.46 23.72 -13.35
C ILE A 261 -0.22 24.10 -12.53
N ILE A 262 -0.19 23.64 -11.28
CA ILE A 262 0.86 23.97 -10.32
C ILE A 262 1.81 22.79 -10.20
N LYS A 263 3.11 23.04 -10.42
CA LYS A 263 4.20 22.12 -10.12
C LYS A 263 4.91 22.62 -8.86
N PRO A 264 4.59 22.11 -7.67
CA PRO A 264 5.11 22.66 -6.41
C PRO A 264 6.64 22.77 -6.37
N THR A 265 7.33 21.75 -6.90
CA THR A 265 8.79 21.72 -7.05
C THR A 265 9.36 22.89 -7.86
N LEU A 266 8.64 23.37 -8.88
CA LEU A 266 9.06 24.53 -9.68
C LEU A 266 8.61 25.84 -9.04
N PHE A 267 7.42 25.84 -8.45
CA PHE A 267 6.79 27.01 -7.82
C PHE A 267 7.53 27.47 -6.55
N GLY A 268 7.92 26.51 -5.71
CA GLY A 268 8.64 26.73 -4.47
C GLY A 268 7.74 26.86 -3.24
N ASP A 269 7.81 28.02 -2.59
CA ASP A 269 7.21 28.25 -1.27
C ASP A 269 5.70 27.98 -1.22
N LEU A 270 5.30 26.99 -0.42
CA LEU A 270 3.91 26.59 -0.24
C LEU A 270 3.04 27.64 0.48
N TYR A 271 3.62 28.48 1.33
CA TYR A 271 2.85 29.52 2.02
C TYR A 271 2.51 30.65 1.07
N ALA A 272 3.45 31.03 0.20
CA ALA A 272 3.20 31.95 -0.90
C ALA A 272 2.12 31.40 -1.84
N LEU A 273 2.21 30.11 -2.19
CA LEU A 273 1.19 29.45 -3.01
C LEU A 273 -0.19 29.52 -2.35
N ARG A 274 -0.32 29.07 -1.09
CA ARG A 274 -1.59 29.09 -0.37
C ARG A 274 -2.19 30.49 -0.31
N THR A 275 -1.37 31.49 0.02
CA THR A 275 -1.80 32.89 0.08
C THR A 275 -2.39 33.34 -1.25
N LEU A 276 -1.75 33.01 -2.37
CA LEU A 276 -2.25 33.36 -3.71
C LEU A 276 -3.51 32.57 -4.08
N LEU A 277 -3.58 31.27 -3.77
CA LEU A 277 -4.77 30.46 -4.03
C LEU A 277 -5.98 30.98 -3.26
N ASP A 278 -5.80 31.34 -2.00
CA ASP A 278 -6.85 31.88 -1.13
C ASP A 278 -7.27 33.29 -1.55
N GLN A 279 -6.30 34.19 -1.76
CA GLN A 279 -6.55 35.59 -2.13
C GLN A 279 -7.30 35.75 -3.45
N TYR A 280 -7.03 34.86 -4.42
CA TYR A 280 -7.66 34.91 -5.75
C TYR A 280 -8.69 33.81 -5.99
N HIS A 281 -9.05 33.02 -4.95
CA HIS A 281 -10.03 31.94 -5.01
C HIS A 281 -9.79 30.94 -6.16
N LEU A 282 -8.56 30.44 -6.27
CA LEU A 282 -8.14 29.62 -7.42
C LEU A 282 -8.29 28.10 -7.18
N SER A 283 -8.43 27.66 -5.94
CA SER A 283 -8.37 26.24 -5.53
C SER A 283 -9.30 25.31 -6.33
N GLU A 284 -10.54 25.74 -6.64
CA GLU A 284 -11.50 24.95 -7.43
C GLU A 284 -11.07 24.69 -8.88
N ARG A 285 -10.07 25.41 -9.38
CA ARG A 285 -9.49 25.26 -10.72
C ARG A 285 -8.01 24.86 -10.67
N THR A 286 -7.46 24.55 -9.51
CA THR A 286 -6.05 24.20 -9.35
C THR A 286 -5.82 22.71 -9.55
N VAL A 287 -4.88 22.36 -10.42
CA VAL A 287 -4.39 20.99 -10.63
C VAL A 287 -2.93 20.92 -10.24
N PHE A 288 -2.65 20.17 -9.18
CA PHE A 288 -1.29 19.80 -8.83
C PHE A 288 -0.74 18.69 -9.73
N THR A 289 0.50 18.85 -10.18
CA THR A 289 1.19 17.87 -11.02
C THR A 289 2.64 17.67 -10.60
N SER A 290 3.10 16.43 -10.76
CA SER A 290 4.47 15.99 -10.56
C SER A 290 5.41 16.54 -11.64
N SER A 291 6.63 16.90 -11.24
CA SER A 291 7.80 17.16 -12.10
C SER A 291 8.82 16.01 -11.99
N PHE A 292 8.30 14.78 -12.03
CA PHE A 292 9.07 13.53 -11.88
C PHE A 292 9.77 13.42 -10.52
N GLU A 293 9.04 13.64 -9.44
CA GLU A 293 9.48 13.32 -8.08
C GLU A 293 9.36 11.82 -7.79
N THR A 294 10.08 11.37 -6.76
CA THR A 294 9.94 9.99 -6.24
C THR A 294 8.58 9.79 -5.57
N GLY A 295 8.30 8.59 -5.04
CA GLY A 295 7.06 8.36 -4.30
C GLY A 295 6.86 9.31 -3.12
N VAL A 296 7.92 9.79 -2.46
CA VAL A 296 7.81 10.78 -1.37
C VAL A 296 7.34 12.13 -1.89
N GLY A 297 7.98 12.68 -2.93
CA GLY A 297 7.56 13.96 -3.50
C GLY A 297 6.18 13.88 -4.14
N ARG A 298 5.83 12.76 -4.80
CA ARG A 298 4.45 12.56 -5.30
C ARG A 298 3.44 12.43 -4.17
N ALA A 299 3.79 11.77 -3.06
CA ALA A 299 2.96 11.72 -1.87
C ALA A 299 2.72 13.13 -1.31
N LEU A 300 3.77 13.96 -1.27
CA LEU A 300 3.68 15.34 -0.80
C LEU A 300 2.79 16.21 -1.71
N ILE A 301 2.90 16.03 -3.02
CA ILE A 301 2.03 16.74 -3.98
C ILE A 301 0.59 16.23 -3.89
N GLY A 302 0.36 14.92 -3.71
CA GLY A 302 -0.97 14.35 -3.48
C GLY A 302 -1.60 14.83 -2.18
N TRP A 303 -0.80 14.95 -1.13
CA TRP A 303 -1.22 15.54 0.14
C TRP A 303 -1.63 17.01 -0.02
N LEU A 304 -0.82 17.80 -0.74
CA LEU A 304 -1.15 19.19 -1.08
C LEU A 304 -2.44 19.29 -1.92
N ALA A 305 -2.62 18.40 -2.89
CA ALA A 305 -3.81 18.34 -3.72
C ALA A 305 -5.08 18.02 -2.93
N ALA A 306 -4.99 17.16 -1.92
CA ALA A 306 -6.12 16.84 -1.05
C ALA A 306 -6.59 18.05 -0.22
N HIS A 307 -5.69 19.00 0.08
CA HIS A 307 -5.99 20.21 0.87
C HIS A 307 -6.38 21.43 0.02
N TYR A 308 -5.71 21.68 -1.10
CA TYR A 308 -5.90 22.90 -1.91
C TYR A 308 -6.17 22.63 -3.39
N GLY A 309 -6.20 21.37 -3.80
CA GLY A 309 -6.52 20.99 -5.17
C GLY A 309 -8.03 21.01 -5.42
N SER A 310 -8.40 21.12 -6.69
CA SER A 310 -9.80 20.97 -7.07
C SER A 310 -10.26 19.53 -6.89
N ALA A 311 -11.25 19.31 -6.02
CA ALA A 311 -11.88 17.99 -5.84
C ALA A 311 -12.57 17.47 -7.12
N ASN A 312 -12.86 18.35 -8.08
CA ASN A 312 -13.51 18.00 -9.35
C ASN A 312 -12.51 17.63 -10.45
N PHE A 313 -11.22 17.84 -10.24
CA PHE A 313 -10.19 17.57 -11.23
C PHE A 313 -9.29 16.41 -10.80
N ALA A 314 -8.91 15.62 -11.80
CA ALA A 314 -7.81 14.68 -11.63
C ALA A 314 -6.46 15.43 -11.54
N HIS A 315 -5.53 14.91 -10.76
CA HIS A 315 -4.19 15.46 -10.53
C HIS A 315 -3.11 14.67 -11.27
N GLY A 316 -2.02 15.35 -11.63
CA GLY A 316 -0.96 14.80 -12.49
C GLY A 316 0.10 14.02 -11.70
N LEU A 317 -0.24 12.87 -11.14
CA LEU A 317 0.67 12.08 -10.29
C LEU A 317 1.04 10.69 -10.84
N ASP A 318 0.56 10.32 -12.03
CA ASP A 318 0.85 9.04 -12.71
C ASP A 318 2.25 9.03 -13.37
N THR A 319 3.29 9.36 -12.61
CA THR A 319 4.69 9.44 -13.09
C THR A 319 5.60 8.37 -12.51
N GLY A 320 5.12 7.55 -11.57
CA GLY A 320 5.94 6.53 -10.90
C GLY A 320 6.46 5.43 -11.81
N ASP A 321 5.67 5.02 -12.80
CA ASP A 321 6.08 4.00 -13.76
C ASP A 321 7.24 4.44 -14.68
N LEU A 322 7.65 5.71 -14.65
CA LEU A 322 8.79 6.22 -15.43
C LEU A 322 10.15 5.86 -14.84
N PHE A 323 10.22 5.53 -13.54
CA PHE A 323 11.45 5.14 -12.86
C PHE A 323 11.72 3.64 -12.99
N SER A 324 12.99 3.23 -13.09
CA SER A 324 13.37 1.80 -13.10
C SER A 324 13.13 1.14 -11.74
N GLU A 325 13.24 1.92 -10.68
CA GLU A 325 13.06 1.56 -9.28
C GLU A 325 12.48 2.75 -8.52
N GLU A 326 11.78 2.52 -7.41
CA GLU A 326 11.28 3.60 -6.56
C GLU A 326 11.87 3.45 -5.15
N LEU A 327 12.41 4.54 -4.60
CA LEU A 327 12.88 4.57 -3.20
C LEU A 327 11.76 4.17 -2.23
N GLU A 328 10.58 4.74 -2.43
CA GLU A 328 9.37 4.44 -1.69
C GLU A 328 8.20 4.41 -2.66
N LYS A 329 7.46 3.31 -2.66
CA LYS A 329 6.39 3.11 -3.63
C LYS A 329 5.11 3.78 -3.17
N LEU A 330 4.68 4.83 -3.87
CA LEU A 330 3.34 5.36 -3.72
C LEU A 330 2.37 4.47 -4.51
N PRO A 331 1.22 4.04 -3.95
CA PRO A 331 0.23 3.29 -4.69
C PRO A 331 -0.16 4.00 -5.99
N GLY A 332 -0.01 3.30 -7.11
CA GLY A 332 -0.44 3.79 -8.42
C GLY A 332 -1.94 3.56 -8.65
N GLY A 333 -2.48 4.16 -9.70
CA GLY A 333 -3.87 3.98 -10.13
C GLY A 333 -4.65 5.29 -10.26
N PRO A 334 -5.95 5.20 -10.56
CA PRO A 334 -6.78 6.37 -10.86
C PRO A 334 -7.26 7.15 -9.62
N LEU A 335 -7.08 6.59 -8.43
CA LEU A 335 -7.46 7.18 -7.15
C LEU A 335 -6.29 7.07 -6.17
N LEU A 336 -5.97 8.18 -5.51
CA LEU A 336 -4.95 8.23 -4.48
C LEU A 336 -5.58 8.65 -3.15
N ARG A 337 -5.38 7.85 -2.09
CA ARG A 337 -5.89 8.16 -0.76
C ARG A 337 -4.96 9.14 -0.03
N TYR A 338 -5.56 10.06 0.70
CA TYR A 338 -4.84 10.96 1.60
C TYR A 338 -3.97 10.20 2.62
N SER A 339 -4.48 9.09 3.16
CA SER A 339 -3.73 8.22 4.08
C SER A 339 -2.46 7.64 3.46
N ASP A 340 -2.51 7.26 2.19
CA ASP A 340 -1.37 6.67 1.48
C ASP A 340 -0.27 7.75 1.30
N CYS A 341 -0.65 8.99 1.02
CA CYS A 341 0.26 10.13 1.01
C CYS A 341 0.90 10.38 2.39
N LEU A 342 0.06 10.46 3.44
CA LEU A 342 0.53 10.69 4.81
C LEU A 342 1.55 9.65 5.26
N ASN A 343 1.34 8.37 4.92
CA ASN A 343 2.25 7.29 5.32
C ASN A 343 3.67 7.40 4.75
N LEU A 344 3.85 8.12 3.64
CA LEU A 344 5.16 8.37 3.03
C LEU A 344 5.79 9.70 3.51
N ILE A 345 5.00 10.76 3.68
CA ILE A 345 5.54 12.08 4.09
C ILE A 345 5.64 12.25 5.60
N ARG A 346 4.75 11.61 6.35
CA ARG A 346 4.83 11.48 7.81
C ARG A 346 4.90 9.99 8.10
N PRO A 347 5.98 9.30 7.71
CA PRO A 347 6.16 7.97 8.24
C PRO A 347 6.26 8.20 9.74
N PRO A 348 5.35 7.65 10.56
CA PRO A 348 5.50 7.84 12.01
C PRO A 348 6.94 7.45 12.44
N ASP A 349 7.58 7.99 13.51
CA ASP A 349 8.83 7.33 13.99
C ASP A 349 8.53 5.88 14.40
N PHE A 350 7.22 5.65 14.60
CA PHE A 350 6.61 4.43 14.98
C PHE A 350 5.35 4.15 14.14
N ARG A 351 5.51 3.67 12.91
CA ARG A 351 4.50 2.87 12.25
C ARG A 351 4.23 1.74 13.26
N TRP A 352 3.00 1.29 13.40
CA TRP A 352 2.84 -0.08 13.91
C TRP A 352 3.54 -1.10 12.95
N GLN A 353 3.93 -0.63 11.74
CA GLN A 353 4.91 -1.20 10.81
C GLN A 353 6.40 -0.79 11.02
N ASP A 354 6.75 0.06 12.00
CA ASP A 354 8.15 0.42 12.41
C ASP A 354 8.58 -0.41 13.61
N ARG A 355 7.65 -1.18 14.19
CA ARG A 355 8.03 -2.58 14.26
C ARG A 355 7.79 -3.13 12.87
N ASP A 356 8.89 -3.38 12.20
CA ASP A 356 9.04 -4.60 11.46
C ASP A 356 8.44 -5.72 12.33
N LEU A 357 7.13 -5.94 12.29
CA LEU A 357 6.40 -6.85 13.18
C LEU A 357 5.47 -7.60 12.27
N PHE A 358 5.85 -8.84 12.05
CA PHE A 358 5.01 -9.78 11.37
C PHE A 358 4.00 -10.36 12.37
N PHE A 359 4.47 -10.86 13.52
CA PHE A 359 3.59 -11.31 14.58
C PHE A 359 4.27 -11.30 15.95
N MET A 360 3.46 -11.39 17.00
CA MET A 360 3.92 -11.70 18.33
C MET A 360 3.06 -12.79 18.95
N SER A 361 3.68 -13.55 19.84
CA SER A 361 3.05 -14.57 20.66
C SER A 361 3.51 -14.40 22.10
N ARG A 362 3.17 -15.36 22.98
CA ARG A 362 3.71 -15.39 24.35
C ARG A 362 5.21 -15.77 24.38
N THR A 363 5.73 -16.39 23.32
CA THR A 363 7.10 -16.91 23.25
C THR A 363 8.06 -16.00 22.51
N GLY A 364 7.57 -15.11 21.64
CA GLY A 364 8.44 -14.19 20.92
C GLY A 364 7.73 -13.06 20.19
N ILE A 365 8.55 -12.16 19.66
CA ILE A 365 8.16 -11.06 18.77
C ILE A 365 8.97 -11.27 17.49
N TYR A 366 8.28 -11.34 16.35
CA TYR A 366 8.87 -11.69 15.07
C TYR A 366 8.55 -10.62 14.04
N THR A 367 9.55 -10.29 13.26
CA THR A 367 9.55 -9.17 12.33
C THR A 367 9.32 -9.61 10.88
N TRP A 368 8.96 -8.71 9.98
CA TRP A 368 8.95 -9.01 8.54
C TRP A 368 10.37 -9.25 8.01
N THR A 369 11.41 -8.61 8.58
CA THR A 369 12.81 -8.95 8.30
C THR A 369 13.15 -10.35 8.79
N ASP A 370 12.66 -10.78 9.96
CA ASP A 370 12.82 -12.16 10.42
C ASP A 370 12.18 -13.12 9.43
N LEU A 371 11.00 -12.79 8.91
CA LEU A 371 10.35 -13.59 7.87
C LEU A 371 11.18 -13.61 6.56
N ASP A 372 11.77 -12.50 6.15
CA ASP A 372 12.64 -12.43 4.97
C ASP A 372 13.91 -13.26 5.15
N MET A 373 14.55 -13.18 6.31
CA MET A 373 15.74 -13.97 6.68
C MET A 373 15.39 -15.45 6.72
N PHE A 374 14.30 -15.80 7.41
CA PHE A 374 13.79 -17.16 7.51
C PHE A 374 13.48 -17.73 6.12
N SER A 375 12.84 -16.96 5.24
CA SER A 375 12.51 -17.37 3.86
C SER A 375 13.77 -17.64 3.04
N LYS A 376 14.81 -16.80 3.16
CA LYS A 376 16.10 -17.01 2.48
C LYS A 376 16.79 -18.28 2.97
N THR A 377 16.81 -18.52 4.28
CA THR A 377 17.42 -19.72 4.87
C THR A 377 16.65 -20.98 4.49
N LEU A 378 15.31 -20.93 4.48
CA LEU A 378 14.47 -22.02 3.99
C LEU A 378 14.78 -22.37 2.53
N LEU A 379 14.88 -21.38 1.63
CA LEU A 379 15.21 -21.62 0.23
C LEU A 379 16.61 -22.22 0.04
N ARG A 380 17.60 -21.81 0.86
CA ARG A 380 18.93 -22.41 0.86
C ARG A 380 18.88 -23.87 1.31
N TRP A 381 18.13 -24.16 2.37
CA TRP A 381 17.95 -25.53 2.86
C TRP A 381 17.28 -26.41 1.80
N LEU A 382 16.18 -25.95 1.19
CA LEU A 382 15.49 -26.67 0.12
C LEU A 382 16.39 -26.93 -1.09
N ALA A 383 17.23 -25.96 -1.47
CA ALA A 383 18.20 -26.12 -2.55
C ALA A 383 19.30 -27.12 -2.21
N ALA A 384 19.82 -27.09 -0.98
CA ALA A 384 20.84 -28.03 -0.50
C ALA A 384 20.32 -29.48 -0.45
N GLU A 385 19.08 -29.65 -0.03
CA GLU A 385 18.36 -30.94 0.02
C GLU A 385 17.81 -31.38 -1.35
N LYS A 386 17.99 -30.55 -2.40
CA LYS A 386 17.52 -30.80 -3.78
C LYS A 386 16.01 -31.05 -3.89
N ILE A 387 15.23 -30.32 -3.09
CA ILE A 387 13.76 -30.41 -3.08
C ILE A 387 13.16 -29.70 -4.31
N ASP A 388 12.22 -30.36 -5.01
CA ASP A 388 11.44 -29.75 -6.08
C ASP A 388 10.40 -28.78 -5.52
N LEU A 389 10.58 -27.49 -5.81
CA LEU A 389 9.75 -26.40 -5.30
C LEU A 389 8.36 -26.34 -5.93
N ASN A 390 8.07 -27.14 -6.96
CA ASN A 390 6.72 -27.33 -7.47
C ASN A 390 5.90 -28.30 -6.62
N ARG A 391 6.56 -29.11 -5.76
CA ARG A 391 5.91 -30.03 -4.84
C ARG A 391 5.65 -29.34 -3.49
N PRO A 392 4.53 -29.66 -2.80
CA PRO A 392 4.18 -28.98 -1.57
C PRO A 392 5.10 -29.37 -0.41
N MET A 393 5.25 -28.49 0.58
CA MET A 393 5.83 -28.85 1.88
C MET A 393 4.75 -29.43 2.80
N LEU A 394 5.02 -30.57 3.44
CA LEU A 394 4.15 -31.15 4.46
C LEU A 394 4.27 -30.37 5.77
N LEU A 395 3.18 -29.86 6.31
CA LEU A 395 3.15 -29.12 7.57
C LEU A 395 2.17 -29.75 8.54
N SER A 396 2.65 -30.16 9.72
CA SER A 396 1.85 -30.83 10.75
C SER A 396 2.25 -30.40 12.16
N ALA A 397 1.58 -29.37 12.68
CA ALA A 397 1.84 -28.79 14.01
C ALA A 397 0.56 -28.14 14.61
N GLN A 398 0.48 -27.99 15.94
CA GLN A 398 -0.74 -27.52 16.63
C GLN A 398 -0.98 -26.02 16.42
N GLY A 399 0.10 -25.25 16.33
CA GLY A 399 0.10 -23.79 16.24
C GLY A 399 1.23 -23.24 17.09
N SER A 400 2.36 -22.96 16.45
CA SER A 400 3.57 -22.46 17.06
C SER A 400 4.15 -21.31 16.23
N ASP A 401 5.10 -20.57 16.83
CA ASP A 401 5.77 -19.47 16.14
C ASP A 401 6.46 -19.98 14.86
N GLU A 402 7.10 -21.14 14.93
CA GLU A 402 7.81 -21.74 13.81
C GLU A 402 6.88 -22.22 12.70
N MET A 403 5.70 -22.77 13.05
CA MET A 403 4.69 -23.14 12.07
C MET A 403 4.17 -21.90 11.33
N LEU A 404 3.90 -20.82 12.05
CA LEU A 404 3.42 -19.58 11.44
C LEU A 404 4.48 -18.98 10.48
N LEU A 405 5.75 -18.93 10.91
CA LEU A 405 6.88 -18.49 10.09
C LEU A 405 7.06 -19.37 8.84
N LEU A 406 7.03 -20.69 8.99
CA LEU A 406 7.21 -21.62 7.89
C LEU A 406 6.07 -21.51 6.87
N MET A 407 4.82 -21.42 7.33
CA MET A 407 3.67 -21.20 6.43
C MET A 407 3.79 -19.88 5.68
N ALA A 408 4.22 -18.81 6.37
CA ALA A 408 4.40 -17.50 5.77
C ALA A 408 5.53 -17.51 4.72
N ALA A 409 6.65 -18.15 5.03
CA ALA A 409 7.80 -18.29 4.15
C ALA A 409 7.47 -19.12 2.90
N CYS A 410 6.77 -20.24 3.06
CA CYS A 410 6.25 -21.04 1.94
C CYS A 410 5.33 -20.20 1.06
N TYR A 411 4.36 -19.49 1.67
CA TYR A 411 3.45 -18.63 0.91
C TYR A 411 4.22 -17.57 0.12
N ARG A 412 5.06 -16.75 0.75
CA ARG A 412 5.82 -15.67 0.06
C ARG A 412 6.73 -16.22 -1.04
N SER A 413 7.33 -17.39 -0.81
CA SER A 413 8.21 -18.07 -1.76
C SER A 413 7.45 -18.87 -2.84
N ARG A 414 6.12 -18.80 -2.86
CA ARG A 414 5.24 -19.54 -3.80
C ARG A 414 5.44 -21.06 -3.77
N ILE A 415 5.75 -21.60 -2.59
CA ILE A 415 5.83 -23.03 -2.33
C ILE A 415 4.47 -23.46 -1.76
N ALA A 416 3.83 -24.44 -2.40
CA ALA A 416 2.56 -24.97 -1.94
C ALA A 416 2.73 -25.69 -0.58
N MET A 417 1.68 -25.74 0.22
CA MET A 417 1.71 -26.40 1.53
C MET A 417 0.67 -27.52 1.60
N LEU A 418 1.06 -28.71 2.05
CA LEU A 418 0.14 -29.77 2.44
C LEU A 418 -0.02 -29.73 3.96
N ILE A 419 -1.17 -29.25 4.44
CA ILE A 419 -1.38 -29.00 5.87
C ILE A 419 -2.25 -30.11 6.44
N ILE A 420 -1.72 -30.81 7.44
CA ILE A 420 -2.38 -31.95 8.09
C ILE A 420 -2.42 -31.67 9.61
N PRO A 421 -3.56 -31.90 10.29
CA PRO A 421 -3.62 -31.73 11.75
C PRO A 421 -2.62 -32.67 12.45
N PRO A 422 -1.88 -32.18 13.46
CA PRO A 422 -0.84 -32.94 14.15
C PRO A 422 -1.36 -34.14 14.92
N GLU A 423 -2.63 -34.13 15.34
CA GLU A 423 -3.28 -35.28 15.96
C GLU A 423 -3.62 -36.41 14.96
N THR A 424 -3.36 -36.23 13.66
CA THR A 424 -3.60 -37.27 12.66
C THR A 424 -2.60 -38.41 12.84
N PRO A 425 -3.04 -39.65 13.12
CA PRO A 425 -2.13 -40.79 13.24
C PRO A 425 -1.29 -40.97 11.97
N TRP A 426 -0.03 -41.37 12.12
CA TRP A 426 0.92 -41.48 11.01
C TRP A 426 0.40 -42.37 9.86
N ASN A 427 -0.24 -43.51 10.18
CA ASN A 427 -0.87 -44.39 9.19
C ASN A 427 -1.93 -43.65 8.36
N THR A 428 -2.78 -42.88 9.03
CA THR A 428 -3.83 -42.08 8.39
C THR A 428 -3.23 -40.93 7.58
N MET A 429 -2.17 -40.28 8.08
CA MET A 429 -1.44 -39.26 7.33
C MET A 429 -0.85 -39.83 6.04
N ARG A 430 -0.24 -41.01 6.13
CA ARG A 430 0.32 -41.74 5.00
C ARG A 430 -0.73 -42.10 3.95
N GLU A 431 -1.86 -42.67 4.39
CA GLU A 431 -2.99 -42.98 3.51
C GLU A 431 -3.52 -41.72 2.80
N ARG A 432 -3.66 -40.62 3.53
CA ARG A 432 -4.08 -39.33 2.99
C ARG A 432 -3.12 -38.81 1.92
N ILE A 433 -1.81 -38.83 2.17
CA ILE A 433 -0.80 -38.40 1.18
C ILE A 433 -0.82 -39.32 -0.04
N ALA A 434 -0.98 -40.63 0.15
CA ALA A 434 -1.04 -41.60 -0.94
C ALA A 434 -2.21 -41.35 -1.91
N THR A 435 -3.31 -40.75 -1.44
CA THR A 435 -4.45 -40.35 -2.30
C THR A 435 -4.15 -39.19 -3.24
N LEU A 436 -3.07 -38.43 -3.01
CA LEU A 436 -2.73 -37.26 -3.81
C LEU A 436 -2.02 -37.68 -5.12
N PRO A 437 -2.27 -36.99 -6.24
CA PRO A 437 -1.44 -37.09 -7.45
C PRO A 437 0.03 -36.86 -7.12
N GLU A 438 0.95 -37.58 -7.79
CA GLU A 438 2.39 -37.54 -7.51
C GLU A 438 2.98 -36.10 -7.47
N PRO A 439 2.65 -35.18 -8.40
CA PRO A 439 3.16 -33.80 -8.36
C PRO A 439 2.69 -32.98 -7.14
N THR A 440 1.66 -33.46 -6.44
CA THR A 440 1.09 -32.82 -5.24
C THR A 440 1.45 -33.55 -3.95
N ARG A 441 2.34 -34.54 -4.01
CA ARG A 441 2.89 -35.21 -2.83
C ARG A 441 4.11 -34.42 -2.33
N PRO A 442 4.31 -34.30 -1.01
CA PRO A 442 5.46 -33.59 -0.48
C PRO A 442 6.77 -34.36 -0.69
N GLN A 443 7.89 -33.63 -0.79
CA GLN A 443 9.25 -34.20 -0.68
C GLN A 443 9.95 -33.81 0.61
N ALA A 444 9.50 -32.72 1.23
CA ALA A 444 9.99 -32.27 2.51
C ALA A 444 8.83 -31.88 3.42
N GLY A 445 9.06 -31.90 4.72
CA GLY A 445 8.04 -31.53 5.68
C GLY A 445 8.57 -31.04 7.02
N PHE A 446 7.64 -30.59 7.86
CA PHE A 446 7.84 -30.19 9.24
C PHE A 446 6.79 -30.87 10.12
N ILE A 447 7.27 -31.48 11.20
CA ILE A 447 6.46 -32.04 12.29
C ILE A 447 6.98 -31.42 13.59
N GLU A 448 6.06 -31.08 14.50
CA GLU A 448 6.37 -30.42 15.77
C GLU A 448 7.06 -31.36 16.78
N THR A 449 8.36 -31.63 16.58
CA THR A 449 9.25 -32.35 17.51
C THR A 449 10.60 -31.63 17.66
N GLU A 450 11.23 -31.78 18.83
CA GLU A 450 12.61 -31.38 19.11
C GLU A 450 13.63 -32.50 18.82
N ASP A 451 13.17 -33.74 18.69
CA ASP A 451 14.01 -34.91 18.48
C ASP A 451 14.18 -35.18 16.97
N ARG A 452 15.44 -35.10 16.52
CA ARG A 452 15.82 -35.32 15.12
C ARG A 452 15.73 -36.79 14.71
N GLU A 453 16.03 -37.72 15.62
CA GLU A 453 15.82 -39.15 15.36
C GLU A 453 14.33 -39.43 15.27
N GLU A 454 13.50 -38.82 16.13
CA GLU A 454 12.04 -38.90 16.03
C GLU A 454 11.54 -38.35 14.69
N ALA A 455 11.98 -37.16 14.25
CA ALA A 455 11.55 -36.58 12.98
C ALA A 455 11.97 -37.42 11.75
N LEU A 456 13.18 -38.02 11.81
CA LEU A 456 13.67 -38.93 10.77
C LEU A 456 12.90 -40.25 10.78
N ASP A 457 12.65 -40.84 11.95
CA ASP A 457 11.82 -42.03 12.10
C ASP A 457 10.39 -41.79 11.61
N HIS A 458 9.85 -40.58 11.82
CA HIS A 458 8.56 -40.16 11.26
C HIS A 458 8.61 -40.05 9.74
N GLY A 459 9.67 -39.46 9.17
CA GLY A 459 9.89 -39.39 7.72
C GLY A 459 10.00 -40.79 7.09
N VAL A 460 10.78 -41.67 7.72
CA VAL A 460 10.94 -43.08 7.32
C VAL A 460 9.64 -43.86 7.50
N ALA A 461 8.84 -43.60 8.54
CA ALA A 461 7.56 -44.25 8.75
C ALA A 461 6.49 -43.79 7.74
N LEU A 462 6.48 -42.51 7.39
CA LEU A 462 5.63 -41.94 6.35
C LEU A 462 5.98 -42.52 4.98
N ASP A 463 7.27 -42.63 4.67
CA ASP A 463 7.76 -43.15 3.39
C ASP A 463 8.33 -44.57 3.48
N LYS A 464 7.76 -45.42 4.35
CA LYS A 464 8.30 -46.76 4.67
C LYS A 464 8.49 -47.69 3.46
N ASP A 465 7.75 -47.46 2.38
CA ASP A 465 7.84 -48.21 1.12
C ASP A 465 8.49 -47.40 -0.02
N GLY A 466 8.98 -46.18 0.22
CA GLY A 466 9.59 -45.29 -0.78
C GLY A 466 8.60 -44.72 -1.82
N VAL A 467 7.30 -44.75 -1.52
CA VAL A 467 6.19 -44.40 -2.44
C VAL A 467 5.74 -42.94 -2.32
N LEU A 468 5.97 -42.31 -1.16
CA LEU A 468 5.58 -40.92 -0.90
C LEU A 468 6.66 -39.92 -1.33
N GLY A 469 7.93 -40.33 -1.34
CA GLY A 469 9.05 -39.53 -1.81
C GLY A 469 9.46 -38.42 -0.83
N ILE A 470 9.22 -38.61 0.47
CA ILE A 470 9.65 -37.66 1.51
C ILE A 470 11.12 -37.95 1.81
N THR A 471 12.01 -37.04 1.44
CA THR A 471 13.46 -37.21 1.58
C THR A 471 14.03 -36.45 2.77
N SER A 472 13.37 -35.38 3.23
CA SER A 472 13.92 -34.47 4.24
C SER A 472 12.85 -33.96 5.20
N MET A 473 13.15 -33.91 6.51
CA MET A 473 12.23 -33.43 7.54
C MET A 473 12.90 -32.36 8.40
N LEU A 474 12.18 -31.26 8.65
CA LEU A 474 12.57 -30.18 9.55
C LEU A 474 12.00 -30.44 10.95
N THR A 475 12.82 -30.14 11.96
CA THR A 475 12.46 -30.11 13.39
C THR A 475 12.22 -28.68 13.87
N ARG A 476 11.70 -28.51 15.10
CA ARG A 476 11.61 -27.18 15.73
C ARG A 476 13.00 -26.54 15.90
N SER A 477 13.99 -27.32 16.29
CA SER A 477 15.38 -26.89 16.41
C SER A 477 15.97 -26.40 15.07
N ASP A 478 15.64 -27.05 13.94
CA ASP A 478 16.07 -26.57 12.62
C ASP A 478 15.44 -25.19 12.31
N LEU A 479 14.14 -25.02 12.55
CA LEU A 479 13.45 -23.76 12.29
C LEU A 479 13.93 -22.62 13.20
N HIS A 480 14.25 -22.92 14.48
CA HIS A 480 14.91 -21.95 15.35
C HIS A 480 16.28 -21.51 14.82
N SER A 481 17.07 -22.45 14.27
CA SER A 481 18.37 -22.11 13.69
C SER A 481 18.27 -21.16 12.49
N PHE A 482 17.14 -21.20 11.76
CA PHE A 482 16.89 -20.33 10.61
C PHE A 482 16.72 -18.86 11.00
N LEU A 483 16.29 -18.60 12.24
CA LEU A 483 16.16 -17.24 12.80
C LEU A 483 17.49 -16.69 13.32
N SER A 484 18.39 -17.56 13.78
CA SER A 484 19.67 -17.17 14.40
C SER A 484 20.85 -17.08 13.43
N SER A 485 20.67 -17.41 12.16
CA SER A 485 21.76 -17.46 11.17
C SER A 485 22.13 -16.04 10.69
N SER A 486 23.38 -15.60 10.91
CA SER A 486 23.86 -14.26 10.51
C SER A 486 23.84 -14.05 8.98
N PRO A 487 23.50 -12.84 8.47
CA PRO A 487 23.55 -12.51 7.05
C PRO A 487 24.96 -12.30 6.46
N ASP A 488 26.04 -12.43 7.24
CA ASP A 488 27.42 -12.04 6.87
C ASP A 488 28.13 -12.88 5.79
N HIS A 489 27.43 -13.69 5.00
CA HIS A 489 28.02 -14.26 3.78
C HIS A 489 27.33 -13.70 2.54
N PRO A 490 27.96 -12.73 1.86
CA PRO A 490 27.52 -12.25 0.56
C PRO A 490 27.96 -13.26 -0.49
N GLU A 491 27.29 -14.41 -0.57
CA GLU A 491 27.39 -15.28 -1.74
C GLU A 491 26.17 -16.22 -1.81
N TRP A 492 25.40 -16.04 -2.89
CA TRP A 492 24.35 -16.91 -3.39
C TRP A 492 23.02 -17.00 -2.58
N VAL A 493 22.01 -16.30 -3.08
CA VAL A 493 20.60 -16.76 -3.01
C VAL A 493 20.34 -17.40 -4.36
N PRO A 494 19.93 -18.68 -4.45
CA PRO A 494 19.56 -19.24 -5.74
C PRO A 494 18.51 -18.34 -6.38
N SER A 495 18.71 -17.96 -7.65
CA SER A 495 17.62 -17.46 -8.47
C SER A 495 16.70 -18.64 -8.70
N VAL A 496 15.88 -18.94 -7.71
CA VAL A 496 14.87 -19.97 -7.83
C VAL A 496 13.93 -19.47 -8.90
N GLN A 497 14.00 -20.08 -10.08
CA GLN A 497 12.96 -19.96 -11.08
C GLN A 497 11.74 -20.69 -10.54
N VAL A 498 11.02 -20.06 -9.60
CA VAL A 498 9.68 -20.51 -9.26
C VAL A 498 8.89 -20.34 -10.54
N SER A 499 8.41 -21.44 -11.11
CA SER A 499 7.69 -21.34 -12.38
C SER A 499 6.50 -20.39 -12.18
N HIS A 500 6.24 -19.54 -13.18
CA HIS A 500 5.02 -18.73 -13.21
C HIS A 500 3.73 -19.56 -13.20
N GLN A 501 3.84 -20.90 -13.22
CA GLN A 501 2.72 -21.84 -13.27
C GLN A 501 2.23 -22.31 -11.89
N ASN A 502 2.97 -22.13 -10.79
CA ASN A 502 2.52 -22.67 -9.49
C ASN A 502 1.49 -21.75 -8.80
N THR A 503 0.21 -21.96 -9.14
CA THR A 503 -0.94 -21.23 -8.57
C THR A 503 -1.49 -21.84 -7.28
N LEU A 504 -1.00 -23.01 -6.87
CA LEU A 504 -1.48 -23.73 -5.67
C LEU A 504 -0.86 -23.10 -4.41
N ALA A 505 -1.68 -22.73 -3.44
CA ALA A 505 -1.23 -22.16 -2.17
C ALA A 505 -1.11 -23.25 -1.10
N CYS A 506 -2.19 -24.00 -0.90
CA CYS A 506 -2.20 -25.10 0.05
C CYS A 506 -3.21 -26.19 -0.31
N ILE A 507 -3.05 -27.35 0.34
CA ILE A 507 -3.99 -28.45 0.34
C ILE A 507 -4.35 -28.71 1.80
N MET A 508 -5.65 -28.74 2.09
CA MET A 508 -6.18 -29.05 3.42
C MET A 508 -7.20 -30.18 3.34
N PHE A 509 -7.32 -30.97 4.41
CA PHE A 509 -8.34 -32.02 4.48
C PHE A 509 -9.62 -31.52 5.14
N THR A 510 -10.77 -31.88 4.58
CA THR A 510 -12.07 -31.65 5.24
C THR A 510 -12.16 -32.41 6.57
N SER A 511 -12.98 -31.94 7.51
CA SER A 511 -13.19 -32.60 8.83
C SER A 511 -13.73 -34.03 8.78
N GLY A 512 -14.24 -34.51 7.64
CA GLY A 512 -14.76 -35.87 7.49
C GLY A 512 -16.15 -36.09 8.10
N SER A 513 -16.88 -35.03 8.45
CA SER A 513 -18.25 -35.14 9.01
C SER A 513 -19.25 -35.87 8.10
N ALA A 514 -18.92 -36.04 6.81
CA ALA A 514 -19.71 -36.76 5.80
C ALA A 514 -19.03 -38.06 5.29
N GLY A 515 -17.99 -38.57 5.97
CA GLY A 515 -17.26 -39.78 5.57
C GLY A 515 -15.74 -39.58 5.55
N THR A 516 -15.06 -40.13 4.55
CA THR A 516 -13.60 -39.99 4.44
C THR A 516 -13.18 -38.53 4.18
N PRO A 517 -12.25 -37.96 4.98
CA PRO A 517 -11.68 -36.65 4.72
C PRO A 517 -11.15 -36.49 3.29
N LYS A 518 -11.58 -35.45 2.58
CA LYS A 518 -11.15 -35.16 1.20
C LYS A 518 -10.07 -34.08 1.20
N ALA A 519 -9.07 -34.25 0.35
CA ALA A 519 -8.07 -33.21 0.07
C ALA A 519 -8.70 -32.09 -0.76
N ILE A 520 -8.62 -30.86 -0.28
CA ILE A 520 -9.13 -29.66 -0.94
C ILE A 520 -7.94 -28.80 -1.36
N PRO A 521 -7.62 -28.73 -2.67
CA PRO A 521 -6.63 -27.81 -3.17
C PRO A 521 -7.18 -26.38 -3.16
N ILE A 522 -6.35 -25.45 -2.71
CA ILE A 522 -6.65 -24.04 -2.59
C ILE A 522 -5.65 -23.25 -3.42
N LEU A 523 -6.15 -22.45 -4.35
CA LEU A 523 -5.32 -21.59 -5.19
C LEU A 523 -5.04 -20.25 -4.52
N ARG A 524 -3.90 -19.64 -4.87
CA ARG A 524 -3.51 -18.30 -4.43
C ARG A 524 -4.55 -17.25 -4.85
N SER A 525 -5.04 -17.33 -6.08
CA SER A 525 -6.08 -16.41 -6.57
C SER A 525 -7.40 -16.52 -5.81
N GLN A 526 -7.73 -17.70 -5.27
CA GLN A 526 -8.91 -17.88 -4.42
C GLN A 526 -8.71 -17.21 -3.08
N ILE A 527 -7.54 -17.36 -2.46
CA ILE A 527 -7.17 -16.66 -1.22
C ILE A 527 -7.22 -15.14 -1.42
N GLU A 528 -6.60 -14.63 -2.48
CA GLU A 528 -6.56 -13.20 -2.80
C GLU A 528 -7.97 -12.64 -3.04
N SER A 529 -8.78 -13.32 -3.85
CA SER A 529 -10.16 -12.90 -4.12
C SER A 529 -11.01 -12.87 -2.85
N ALA A 530 -10.86 -13.90 -2.00
CA ALA A 530 -11.59 -14.03 -0.75
C ALA A 530 -11.19 -12.94 0.27
N ALA A 531 -9.89 -12.64 0.37
CA ALA A 531 -9.39 -11.51 1.14
C ALA A 531 -9.98 -10.18 0.64
N HIS A 532 -9.82 -9.87 -0.65
CA HIS A 532 -10.29 -8.61 -1.23
C HIS A 532 -11.80 -8.41 -1.13
N ALA A 533 -12.60 -9.47 -1.26
CA ALA A 533 -14.05 -9.40 -1.08
C ALA A 533 -14.45 -9.05 0.36
N ALA A 534 -13.67 -9.48 1.35
CA ALA A 534 -13.91 -9.17 2.76
C ALA A 534 -13.38 -7.78 3.18
N ALA A 535 -12.46 -7.17 2.41
CA ALA A 535 -11.77 -5.94 2.77
C ALA A 535 -12.70 -4.74 3.10
N PRO A 536 -13.81 -4.49 2.37
CA PRO A 536 -14.71 -3.38 2.70
C PRO A 536 -15.34 -3.47 4.09
N PHE A 537 -15.51 -4.70 4.60
CA PHE A 537 -16.11 -4.96 5.91
C PHE A 537 -15.07 -4.99 7.03
N MET A 538 -13.92 -5.61 6.78
CA MET A 538 -12.84 -5.73 7.76
C MET A 538 -12.08 -4.42 7.94
N LYS A 539 -12.01 -3.58 6.89
CA LYS A 539 -11.21 -2.34 6.83
C LYS A 539 -9.81 -2.56 7.42
N PRO A 540 -9.01 -3.50 6.86
CA PRO A 540 -7.71 -3.85 7.40
C PRO A 540 -6.83 -2.60 7.49
N ASP A 541 -6.15 -2.45 8.62
CA ASP A 541 -5.33 -1.29 8.96
C ASP A 541 -3.97 -1.82 9.41
N PRO A 542 -2.87 -1.54 8.67
CA PRO A 542 -1.52 -1.95 9.07
C PRO A 542 -1.06 -1.34 10.40
N GLY A 543 -1.76 -0.32 10.91
CA GLY A 543 -1.58 0.22 12.25
C GLY A 543 -2.14 -0.66 13.38
N CYS A 544 -2.84 -1.75 13.04
CA CYS A 544 -3.58 -2.60 13.97
C CYS A 544 -3.33 -4.09 13.73
N MET A 545 -3.72 -4.92 14.68
CA MET A 545 -3.46 -6.34 14.71
C MET A 545 -4.69 -7.20 14.43
N SER A 546 -4.46 -8.33 13.78
CA SER A 546 -5.40 -9.44 13.75
C SER A 546 -5.10 -10.43 14.86
N HIS A 547 -6.12 -10.86 15.59
CA HIS A 547 -5.99 -11.90 16.60
C HIS A 547 -6.20 -13.30 15.99
N LEU A 548 -5.15 -14.12 15.99
CA LEU A 548 -5.16 -15.49 15.51
C LEU A 548 -5.27 -16.45 16.69
N MET A 549 -6.49 -16.97 16.91
CA MET A 549 -6.80 -17.94 17.98
C MET A 549 -7.21 -19.33 17.47
N LEU A 550 -7.52 -19.45 16.17
CA LEU A 550 -7.88 -20.73 15.56
C LEU A 550 -6.61 -21.46 15.08
N PRO A 551 -6.58 -22.80 15.14
CA PRO A 551 -5.42 -23.55 14.68
C PRO A 551 -5.08 -23.27 13.21
N LEU A 552 -3.80 -23.26 12.86
CA LEU A 552 -3.32 -22.98 11.50
C LEU A 552 -3.65 -24.10 10.50
N TYR A 553 -3.90 -25.33 10.97
CA TYR A 553 -4.46 -26.42 10.16
C TYR A 553 -5.97 -26.30 9.94
N HIS A 554 -6.64 -25.35 10.61
CA HIS A 554 -8.00 -24.96 10.32
C HIS A 554 -8.01 -23.71 9.45
N ILE A 555 -8.91 -23.71 8.47
CA ILE A 555 -8.90 -22.68 7.46
C ILE A 555 -9.28 -21.28 7.97
N GLY A 556 -10.11 -21.23 9.01
CA GLY A 556 -10.39 -20.00 9.75
C GLY A 556 -9.14 -19.41 10.42
N GLY A 557 -8.14 -20.24 10.78
CA GLY A 557 -6.86 -19.79 11.34
C GLY A 557 -5.87 -19.38 10.26
N SER A 558 -5.63 -20.23 9.26
CA SER A 558 -4.70 -19.90 8.16
C SER A 558 -5.14 -18.70 7.32
N SER A 559 -6.45 -18.44 7.20
CA SER A 559 -6.95 -17.25 6.51
C SER A 559 -6.60 -15.94 7.21
N ILE A 560 -6.34 -15.92 8.52
CA ILE A 560 -5.79 -14.75 9.22
C ILE A 560 -4.34 -14.50 8.77
N LEU A 561 -3.54 -15.56 8.71
CA LEU A 561 -2.18 -15.49 8.18
C LEU A 561 -2.15 -14.97 6.74
N PHE A 562 -2.97 -15.53 5.85
CA PHE A 562 -2.98 -15.10 4.45
C PHE A 562 -3.40 -13.65 4.28
N ARG A 563 -4.40 -13.18 5.04
CA ARG A 563 -4.79 -11.76 5.05
C ARG A 563 -3.67 -10.87 5.59
N SER A 564 -3.00 -11.30 6.66
CA SER A 564 -1.83 -10.59 7.19
C SER A 564 -0.75 -10.41 6.13
N LEU A 565 -0.49 -11.45 5.32
CA LEU A 565 0.48 -11.38 4.23
C LEU A 565 0.03 -10.51 3.04
N ILE A 566 -1.29 -10.38 2.82
CA ILE A 566 -1.86 -9.56 1.72
C ILE A 566 -1.97 -8.09 2.12
N TYR A 567 -2.34 -7.80 3.37
CA TYR A 567 -2.59 -6.45 3.88
C TYR A 567 -1.46 -5.89 4.75
N GLU A 568 -0.41 -6.69 4.97
CA GLU A 568 0.74 -6.33 5.82
C GLU A 568 0.30 -5.92 7.23
N THR A 569 -0.70 -6.61 7.78
CA THR A 569 -1.22 -6.38 9.13
C THR A 569 -0.61 -7.36 10.12
N PRO A 570 -0.04 -6.93 11.26
CA PRO A 570 0.56 -7.85 12.23
C PRO A 570 -0.44 -8.81 12.88
N ILE A 571 0.07 -9.94 13.35
CA ILE A 571 -0.73 -10.97 14.03
C ILE A 571 -0.40 -11.01 15.53
N LEU A 572 -1.43 -11.05 16.38
CA LEU A 572 -1.30 -11.55 17.74
C LEU A 572 -1.66 -13.03 17.72
N LEU A 573 -0.65 -13.89 17.80
CA LEU A 573 -0.81 -15.35 17.83
C LEU A 573 -1.10 -15.79 19.26
N GLN A 574 -2.32 -16.27 19.50
CA GLN A 574 -2.67 -16.91 20.77
C GLN A 574 -2.31 -18.39 20.70
N LEU A 575 -1.20 -18.76 21.34
CA LEU A 575 -0.78 -20.15 21.48
C LEU A 575 -1.80 -20.90 22.35
N ALA A 576 -2.09 -22.15 21.98
CA ALA A 576 -3.03 -22.97 22.71
C ALA A 576 -2.51 -23.28 24.13
N GLY A 577 -3.39 -23.24 25.13
CA GLY A 577 -3.01 -23.45 26.53
C GLY A 577 -2.63 -24.91 26.82
N SER A 578 -1.77 -25.14 27.81
CA SER A 578 -1.58 -26.47 28.39
C SER A 578 -2.74 -26.78 29.33
N THR A 579 -3.59 -27.75 28.97
CA THR A 579 -4.47 -28.38 29.95
C THR A 579 -3.61 -29.25 30.86
N GLN A 580 -3.79 -29.16 32.19
CA GLN A 580 -3.02 -29.86 33.23
C GLN A 580 -3.07 -31.41 33.18
N THR A 581 -3.71 -31.99 32.18
CA THR A 581 -3.63 -33.43 31.89
C THR A 581 -2.78 -33.61 30.64
N GLU A 582 -1.47 -33.79 30.85
CA GLU A 582 -0.52 -34.26 29.84
C GLU A 582 -0.82 -35.73 29.49
N SER A 583 -1.98 -35.99 28.90
CA SER A 583 -2.21 -37.21 28.13
C SER A 583 -1.82 -36.92 26.68
N GLU A 584 -0.83 -37.64 26.18
CA GLU A 584 -0.45 -37.68 24.75
C GLU A 584 -1.73 -37.72 23.89
N GLY A 585 -1.95 -36.69 23.07
CA GLY A 585 -3.12 -36.59 22.19
C GLY A 585 -4.25 -35.65 22.63
N ALA A 586 -4.15 -34.93 23.76
CA ALA A 586 -5.14 -33.92 24.14
C ALA A 586 -5.13 -32.72 23.16
N ARG A 587 -6.29 -32.40 22.56
CA ARG A 587 -6.47 -31.18 21.74
C ARG A 587 -6.21 -29.95 22.60
N ARG A 588 -5.14 -29.22 22.31
CA ARG A 588 -4.89 -27.92 22.95
C ARG A 588 -5.88 -26.90 22.39
N THR A 589 -6.68 -26.29 23.26
CA THR A 589 -7.65 -25.25 22.86
C THR A 589 -7.16 -23.87 23.30
N PRO A 590 -7.50 -22.79 22.57
CA PRO A 590 -7.20 -21.44 23.02
C PRO A 590 -7.88 -21.15 24.37
N ASP A 591 -7.20 -20.41 25.24
CA ASP A 591 -7.74 -19.94 26.52
C ASP A 591 -8.78 -18.85 26.26
N LEU A 592 -10.05 -19.19 26.42
CA LEU A 592 -11.16 -18.26 26.17
C LEU A 592 -11.19 -17.09 27.17
N ALA A 593 -10.65 -17.26 28.38
CA ALA A 593 -10.55 -16.16 29.33
C ALA A 593 -9.48 -15.15 28.91
N GLU A 594 -8.37 -15.62 28.33
CA GLU A 594 -7.42 -14.75 27.65
C GLU A 594 -8.02 -14.09 26.41
N THR A 595 -8.73 -14.84 25.56
CA THR A 595 -9.39 -14.27 24.38
C THR A 595 -10.34 -13.14 24.77
N ALA A 596 -11.19 -13.34 25.78
CA ALA A 596 -12.09 -12.30 26.28
C ALA A 596 -11.32 -11.05 26.74
N ARG A 597 -10.24 -11.23 27.51
CA ARG A 597 -9.39 -10.12 27.96
C ARG A 597 -8.76 -9.35 26.79
N ILE A 598 -8.22 -10.05 25.78
CA ILE A 598 -7.62 -9.46 24.59
C ILE A 598 -8.65 -8.63 23.84
N LEU A 599 -9.82 -9.21 23.54
CA LEU A 599 -10.85 -8.55 22.76
C LEU A 599 -11.46 -7.34 23.49
N GLN A 600 -11.55 -7.39 24.83
CA GLN A 600 -12.12 -6.31 25.63
C GLN A 600 -11.14 -5.14 25.84
N HIS A 601 -9.85 -5.41 26.06
CA HIS A 601 -8.92 -4.41 26.57
C HIS A 601 -7.80 -4.03 25.61
N ASN A 602 -7.59 -4.76 24.50
CA ASN A 602 -6.51 -4.44 23.57
C ASN A 602 -7.02 -3.55 22.42
N PRO A 603 -6.71 -2.23 22.42
CA PRO A 603 -7.22 -1.32 21.39
C PRO A 603 -6.66 -1.59 20.00
N LEU A 604 -5.57 -2.36 19.90
CA LEU A 604 -4.90 -2.68 18.64
C LEU A 604 -5.54 -3.86 17.94
N ILE A 605 -6.28 -4.71 18.66
CA ILE A 605 -6.94 -5.88 18.07
C ILE A 605 -8.25 -5.43 17.45
N GLN A 606 -8.34 -5.52 16.13
CA GLN A 606 -9.52 -5.06 15.40
C GLN A 606 -10.26 -6.17 14.66
N ILE A 607 -9.57 -7.29 14.40
CA ILE A 607 -10.10 -8.42 13.65
C ILE A 607 -9.79 -9.70 14.42
N THR A 608 -10.76 -10.60 14.53
CA THR A 608 -10.52 -11.97 14.97
C THR A 608 -11.40 -12.94 14.20
N SER A 609 -11.08 -14.22 14.28
CA SER A 609 -11.83 -15.31 13.65
C SER A 609 -12.04 -16.42 14.67
N MET A 610 -13.27 -16.92 14.78
CA MET A 610 -13.63 -17.99 15.72
C MET A 610 -14.79 -18.86 15.19
N VAL A 611 -14.99 -20.03 15.80
CA VAL A 611 -16.14 -20.90 15.49
C VAL A 611 -17.36 -20.56 16.35
N PRO A 612 -18.60 -20.85 15.91
CA PRO A 612 -19.84 -20.56 16.67
C PRO A 612 -19.82 -21.02 18.13
N THR A 613 -19.26 -22.19 18.40
CA THR A 613 -19.19 -22.75 19.77
C THR A 613 -18.25 -21.95 20.68
N GLN A 614 -17.20 -21.33 20.13
CA GLN A 614 -16.30 -20.46 20.90
C GLN A 614 -16.98 -19.13 21.25
N LEU A 615 -17.63 -18.48 20.29
CA LEU A 615 -18.38 -17.25 20.54
C LEU A 615 -19.48 -17.47 21.58
N MET A 616 -20.20 -18.59 21.48
CA MET A 616 -21.23 -18.95 22.46
C MET A 616 -20.67 -19.05 23.89
N ARG A 617 -19.51 -19.71 24.06
CA ARG A 617 -18.84 -19.83 25.37
C ARG A 617 -18.32 -18.49 25.87
N LEU A 618 -17.74 -17.67 24.99
CA LEU A 618 -17.31 -16.32 25.35
C LEU A 618 -18.48 -15.44 25.85
N LEU A 619 -19.64 -15.55 25.21
CA LEU A 619 -20.84 -14.81 25.61
C LEU A 619 -21.47 -15.33 26.91
N ARG A 620 -21.48 -16.64 27.13
CA ARG A 620 -22.13 -17.26 28.31
C ARG A 620 -21.24 -17.28 29.55
N ASP A 621 -19.98 -17.65 29.37
CA ASP A 621 -19.09 -18.05 30.47
C ASP A 621 -18.09 -16.95 30.83
N HIS A 622 -17.87 -15.99 29.92
CA HIS A 622 -16.85 -14.94 30.06
C HIS A 622 -17.39 -13.52 29.88
N ASP A 623 -18.72 -13.35 29.80
CA ASP A 623 -19.40 -12.05 29.63
C ASP A 623 -18.71 -11.14 28.59
N LEU A 624 -18.47 -11.68 27.39
CA LEU A 624 -17.67 -11.01 26.36
C LEU A 624 -18.15 -9.58 26.09
N GLN A 625 -17.23 -8.64 26.31
CA GLN A 625 -17.27 -7.27 25.83
C GLN A 625 -16.13 -7.06 24.85
N VAL A 626 -16.30 -6.20 23.85
CA VAL A 626 -15.25 -5.87 22.87
C VAL A 626 -14.82 -4.43 23.01
N HIS A 627 -13.55 -4.17 22.74
CA HIS A 627 -13.03 -2.81 22.69
C HIS A 627 -13.74 -2.02 21.56
N PRO A 628 -14.02 -0.71 21.71
CA PRO A 628 -14.69 0.10 20.67
C PRO A 628 -13.98 0.14 19.31
N SER A 629 -12.68 -0.14 19.27
CA SER A 629 -11.91 -0.23 18.03
C SER A 629 -12.13 -1.53 17.27
N MET A 630 -12.79 -2.53 17.86
CA MET A 630 -13.03 -3.83 17.24
C MET A 630 -13.90 -3.66 16.00
N LYS A 631 -13.37 -4.02 14.83
CA LYS A 631 -14.04 -3.86 13.54
C LYS A 631 -14.86 -5.08 13.16
N THR A 632 -14.38 -6.30 13.47
CA THR A 632 -15.05 -7.52 13.02
C THR A 632 -14.65 -8.78 13.79
N ILE A 633 -15.66 -9.58 14.14
CA ILE A 633 -15.52 -10.98 14.54
C ILE A 633 -16.02 -11.84 13.38
N LEU A 634 -15.11 -12.51 12.69
CA LEU A 634 -15.43 -13.48 11.65
C LEU A 634 -15.88 -14.78 12.31
N LEU A 635 -17.12 -15.18 12.06
CA LEU A 635 -17.73 -16.37 12.66
C LEU A 635 -18.01 -17.42 11.60
N GLY A 636 -17.27 -18.53 11.60
CA GLY A 636 -17.42 -19.56 10.57
C GLY A 636 -16.99 -20.96 11.01
N GLY A 637 -17.06 -21.94 10.10
CA GLY A 637 -16.60 -23.31 10.37
C GLY A 637 -17.58 -24.21 11.15
N GLY A 638 -18.81 -23.74 11.42
CA GLY A 638 -19.85 -24.54 12.06
C GLY A 638 -21.24 -23.92 11.88
N PRO A 639 -22.31 -24.69 12.19
CA PRO A 639 -23.67 -24.17 12.14
C PRO A 639 -23.88 -23.10 13.21
N VAL A 640 -24.57 -22.03 12.84
CA VAL A 640 -25.05 -20.99 13.76
C VAL A 640 -26.47 -21.35 14.15
N ASN A 641 -26.73 -21.58 15.44
CA ASN A 641 -28.05 -21.93 15.95
C ASN A 641 -28.79 -20.70 16.49
N ARG A 642 -30.09 -20.87 16.75
CA ARG A 642 -30.96 -19.80 17.26
C ARG A 642 -30.48 -19.25 18.60
N ASP A 643 -30.02 -20.11 19.50
CA ASP A 643 -29.49 -19.69 20.81
C ASP A 643 -28.33 -18.70 20.70
N LEU A 644 -27.40 -18.92 19.75
CA LEU A 644 -26.29 -18.00 19.52
C LEU A 644 -26.78 -16.66 18.95
N MET A 645 -27.73 -16.70 18.02
CA MET A 645 -28.35 -15.48 17.47
C MET A 645 -29.07 -14.68 18.56
N ASP A 646 -29.80 -15.35 19.45
CA ASP A 646 -30.51 -14.71 20.55
C ASP A 646 -29.53 -14.08 21.56
N LEU A 647 -28.38 -14.72 21.82
CA LEU A 647 -27.32 -14.16 22.68
C LEU A 647 -26.65 -12.93 22.06
N ILE A 648 -26.33 -13.00 20.75
CA ILE A 648 -25.80 -11.85 20.02
C ILE A 648 -26.83 -10.70 20.04
N GLY A 649 -28.10 -10.99 19.76
CA GLY A 649 -29.19 -10.01 19.76
C GLY A 649 -29.46 -9.39 21.14
N LYS A 650 -29.40 -10.16 22.23
CA LYS A 650 -29.52 -9.63 23.60
C LYS A 650 -28.42 -8.63 23.91
N LYS A 651 -27.16 -8.96 23.59
CA LYS A 651 -26.04 -8.02 23.76
C LYS A 651 -26.15 -6.77 22.88
N GLN A 652 -26.83 -6.87 21.74
CA GLN A 652 -27.14 -5.73 20.87
C GLN A 652 -28.34 -4.88 21.38
N GLY A 653 -29.21 -5.44 22.24
CA GLY A 653 -30.46 -4.82 22.67
C GLY A 653 -30.52 -4.38 24.15
N GLU A 654 -29.47 -4.61 24.95
CA GLU A 654 -29.37 -4.13 26.34
C GLU A 654 -29.08 -2.61 26.46
N SER A 655 -28.99 -1.87 25.35
CA SER A 655 -28.75 -0.42 25.27
C SER A 655 -30.02 0.45 25.42
N GLY A 656 -30.91 0.07 26.36
CA GLY A 656 -32.08 0.86 26.71
C GLY A 656 -31.75 2.02 27.65
N LEU A 657 -31.64 3.23 27.09
CA LEU A 657 -31.67 4.56 27.74
C LEU A 657 -30.55 4.85 28.77
N GLU A 658 -29.67 5.79 28.40
CA GLU A 658 -28.61 6.44 29.21
C GLU A 658 -27.23 5.75 29.29
N ALA A 659 -26.50 5.67 28.17
CA ALA A 659 -25.02 5.64 28.17
C ALA A 659 -24.45 6.05 26.78
N GLU A 660 -23.53 7.01 26.75
CA GLU A 660 -22.93 7.61 25.53
C GLU A 660 -21.96 6.72 24.73
N GLN A 661 -21.88 5.40 24.96
CA GLN A 661 -21.07 4.49 24.15
C GLN A 661 -21.75 3.13 23.97
N GLU A 662 -22.45 2.96 22.85
CA GLU A 662 -23.03 1.67 22.42
C GLU A 662 -21.92 0.72 21.92
N VAL A 663 -21.65 -0.38 22.63
CA VAL A 663 -20.71 -1.42 22.15
C VAL A 663 -21.51 -2.56 21.51
N VAL A 664 -21.72 -2.45 20.20
CA VAL A 664 -22.34 -3.50 19.38
C VAL A 664 -21.30 -4.56 19.01
N LEU A 665 -21.56 -5.85 19.27
CA LEU A 665 -20.69 -6.94 18.81
C LEU A 665 -20.64 -6.98 17.28
N PRO A 666 -19.47 -6.75 16.64
CA PRO A 666 -19.37 -6.64 15.18
C PRO A 666 -19.23 -8.03 14.54
N VAL A 667 -20.24 -8.89 14.68
CA VAL A 667 -20.20 -10.27 14.16
C VAL A 667 -20.52 -10.31 12.67
N ARG A 668 -19.73 -11.08 11.92
CA ARG A 668 -19.94 -11.36 10.49
C ARG A 668 -19.85 -12.86 10.25
N PHE A 669 -20.87 -13.43 9.62
CA PHE A 669 -20.90 -14.85 9.29
C PHE A 669 -19.98 -15.15 8.11
N SER A 670 -19.21 -16.23 8.23
CA SER A 670 -18.26 -16.72 7.25
C SER A 670 -18.56 -18.19 6.93
N PHE A 671 -18.59 -18.53 5.65
CA PHE A 671 -18.80 -19.89 5.15
C PHE A 671 -17.50 -20.46 4.59
N GLY A 672 -16.47 -20.60 5.44
CA GLY A 672 -15.17 -21.20 5.06
C GLY A 672 -14.36 -20.32 4.10
N MET A 673 -13.44 -20.92 3.33
CA MET A 673 -12.59 -20.21 2.33
C MET A 673 -13.32 -19.52 1.20
N THR A 674 -14.60 -19.77 1.04
CA THR A 674 -15.45 -19.00 0.13
C THR A 674 -15.93 -17.76 0.85
N GLU A 675 -15.03 -16.81 1.10
CA GLU A 675 -15.31 -15.52 1.73
C GLU A 675 -15.95 -14.54 0.74
N THR A 676 -16.94 -15.02 -0.01
CA THR A 676 -18.12 -14.18 -0.24
C THR A 676 -18.76 -13.98 1.13
N ALA A 677 -18.47 -12.86 1.79
CA ALA A 677 -19.38 -12.36 2.81
C ALA A 677 -20.78 -12.36 2.18
N ALA A 678 -21.70 -13.14 2.71
CA ALA A 678 -23.09 -13.04 2.29
C ALA A 678 -23.57 -11.63 2.67
N MET A 679 -24.24 -10.98 1.71
CA MET A 679 -24.88 -9.66 1.87
C MET A 679 -25.74 -9.57 3.12
#